data_AF-A0A914YCH8-F1
#
_entry.id   AF-A0A914YCH8-F1
#
_cell.length_a   1.000
_cell.length_b   1.000
_cell.length_c   1.000
_cell.angle_alpha   90.00
_cell.angle_beta   90.00
_cell.angle_gamma   90.00
#
_symmetry.space_group_name_H-M   'P 1'
#
loop_
_entity.id
_entity.type
_entity.pdbx_description
1 polymer ?
#
loop_
_entity_poly.entity_id
_entity_poly.type
_entity_poly.pdbx_seq_one_letter_code
_entity_poly.pdbx_strand_id
1 'polypeptide(L)'
;MEEAFFQWKESCKKADTLELFGVEDVSDVPDMHFTFDEDAVIEALKKFYILEKEAIEAEDSEDLLILKKCMTKVKALDEQKQRCSDTLQELQEKYKAVTDKTSSLHHACEQMMSQQTQMATGTEQLKTNLHYYTQCEWIMKKLQTSRLLINGSLFPQILSTIYECMNFLRANPEHRESAAYLEKYEQCLSKALTSIKTGVIADISACENEVLSRQAAGKPTTAAFADDDTFALLYGVFGVKAAAVRNALTLAHQYFSEHEEYQEMVKECEQEYFRIREQLLRSAVEKSVQSLIAKHKDSSCTLTRDGCSVLLRLCDDEFRLYKQFFIVDAVNPGTSTTSSSIYRSRSPPTSPIFQHFWNRNSQSFNEFIENMCRILYDTLRPLIIHNPHLETLAQLCALLKIEMIEERCGTLTSMVHEDAFNPREGFVNVMNELVGDIVERIVYRTSSFGQTDIVGYKPAPGDLAYPERLLMMKNIEAETTPIPKTPTSVEVTNKKSTSAIDLHCLWYPTVRRTIVCLSKLYKCLDQSVFLSVSRELLDQCCQSLEFAADKMRALPIDQTKASVKGFGRQLDAELFIVKHLLIIREQTSPYRVTAKNLRNIPPTPGTKPDNDSAMAHFDYSIDFSKYKNSALDLFNAENRAKWFELSTNNAFLSFLLAAPVQIHELQTDSRRIIEIQLKKHCHKLIKFVTNMVIGDLALISSEIDTVERAEKPSEAWKTNPKLSPKALNDVISNVFKNMKQNWPTIRATFTLYIGVKETEEILLQPIRKSVVDTFTNINLFAQKHFSEEQRQIASVPNQEQIWLLLNA
;
A
#
# COMPACT_ATOMS: atom_id res chain seq x y z
N MET A 1 -4.31 -26.35 -79.78
CA MET A 1 -5.02 -25.05 -79.74
C MET A 1 -4.04 -23.88 -79.72
N GLU A 2 -2.96 -23.96 -78.93
CA GLU A 2 -1.86 -22.98 -78.98
C GLU A 2 -1.11 -22.93 -80.33
N GLU A 3 -0.90 -24.07 -81.00
CA GLU A 3 -0.27 -24.09 -82.35
C GLU A 3 -1.11 -23.40 -83.44
N ALA A 4 -2.45 -23.50 -83.36
CA ALA A 4 -3.35 -22.84 -84.31
C ALA A 4 -3.41 -21.32 -84.08
N PHE A 5 -3.30 -20.89 -82.82
CA PHE A 5 -3.21 -19.47 -82.46
C PHE A 5 -1.85 -18.86 -82.89
N PHE A 6 -0.76 -19.64 -82.82
CA PHE A 6 0.56 -19.21 -83.27
C PHE A 6 0.64 -19.07 -84.80
N GLN A 7 0.06 -20.01 -85.56
CA GLN A 7 -0.03 -19.93 -87.02
C GLN A 7 -0.90 -18.77 -87.50
N TRP A 8 -2.01 -18.47 -86.80
CA TRP A 8 -2.86 -17.32 -87.11
C TRP A 8 -2.12 -15.99 -86.84
N LYS A 9 -1.38 -15.90 -85.72
CA LYS A 9 -0.58 -14.73 -85.34
C LYS A 9 0.60 -14.47 -86.29
N GLU A 10 1.23 -15.52 -86.83
CA GLU A 10 2.24 -15.40 -87.90
C GLU A 10 1.64 -14.93 -89.23
N SER A 11 0.40 -15.34 -89.54
CA SER A 11 -0.30 -14.91 -90.76
C SER A 11 -0.73 -13.44 -90.71
N CYS A 12 -1.14 -12.92 -89.54
CA CYS A 12 -1.45 -11.49 -89.36
C CYS A 12 -0.19 -10.62 -89.43
N LYS A 13 0.95 -11.06 -88.87
CA LYS A 13 2.22 -10.32 -88.97
C LYS A 13 2.78 -10.18 -90.38
N LYS A 14 2.38 -11.04 -91.33
CA LYS A 14 2.75 -10.91 -92.75
C LYS A 14 1.86 -9.90 -93.51
N ALA A 15 0.72 -9.50 -92.96
CA ALA A 15 -0.16 -8.50 -93.57
C ALA A 15 0.25 -7.05 -93.22
N ASP A 16 0.88 -6.84 -92.07
CA ASP A 16 1.28 -5.51 -91.57
C ASP A 16 2.60 -4.97 -92.15
N THR A 17 3.25 -5.66 -93.10
CA THR A 17 4.52 -5.22 -93.72
C THR A 17 4.38 -4.49 -95.05
N LEU A 18 3.26 -3.83 -95.33
CA LEU A 18 3.09 -2.96 -96.50
C LEU A 18 2.55 -1.55 -96.17
N GLU A 19 2.83 -1.06 -94.94
CA GLU A 19 2.97 0.38 -94.70
C GLU A 19 4.34 0.84 -95.24
N LEU A 20 4.36 1.15 -96.53
CA LEU A 20 5.46 1.88 -97.16
C LEU A 20 4.85 2.80 -98.21
N PHE A 21 4.01 3.73 -97.77
CA PHE A 21 3.80 5.07 -98.32
C PHE A 21 2.88 5.82 -97.34
N GLY A 22 3.49 6.35 -96.29
CA GLY A 22 2.80 7.22 -95.35
C GLY A 22 2.38 8.52 -96.02
N VAL A 23 1.12 8.89 -95.81
CA VAL A 23 0.67 10.29 -95.80
C VAL A 23 -0.42 10.37 -94.74
N GLU A 24 -0.04 10.91 -93.57
CA GLU A 24 -0.97 11.47 -92.59
C GLU A 24 -1.65 12.71 -93.20
N ASP A 25 -2.94 12.85 -92.88
CA ASP A 25 -3.81 14.03 -92.95
C ASP A 25 -3.54 15.09 -94.03
N VAL A 26 -4.57 15.41 -94.83
CA VAL A 26 -4.99 16.79 -95.11
C VAL A 26 -6.29 16.81 -95.94
N SER A 27 -7.19 17.67 -95.49
CA SER A 27 -8.28 18.34 -96.18
C SER A 27 -7.97 18.77 -97.63
N ASP A 28 -9.02 18.97 -98.43
CA ASP A 28 -9.02 19.46 -99.82
C ASP A 28 -8.74 18.41 -100.90
N VAL A 29 -9.78 18.01 -101.65
CA VAL A 29 -9.87 18.18 -103.12
C VAL A 29 -11.37 18.04 -103.51
N PRO A 30 -11.90 18.85 -104.45
CA PRO A 30 -13.32 19.24 -104.52
C PRO A 30 -14.21 18.33 -105.40
N ASP A 31 -15.52 18.47 -105.20
CA ASP A 31 -16.59 18.09 -106.13
C ASP A 31 -16.25 18.47 -107.58
N MET A 32 -16.23 17.48 -108.48
CA MET A 32 -16.28 17.72 -109.92
C MET A 32 -17.60 17.23 -110.49
N HIS A 33 -18.59 18.12 -110.46
CA HIS A 33 -19.63 18.16 -111.48
C HIS A 33 -18.98 18.39 -112.85
N PHE A 34 -18.94 17.37 -113.71
CA PHE A 34 -18.74 17.59 -115.14
C PHE A 34 -20.11 17.78 -115.80
N THR A 35 -20.48 19.05 -115.97
CA THR A 35 -21.51 19.48 -116.91
C THR A 35 -21.07 19.10 -118.32
N PHE A 36 -21.69 18.09 -118.91
CA PHE A 36 -21.51 17.76 -120.32
C PHE A 36 -22.42 18.69 -121.14
N ASP A 37 -21.78 19.55 -121.93
CA ASP A 37 -22.39 20.58 -122.78
C ASP A 37 -23.20 19.90 -123.90
N GLU A 38 -24.53 19.81 -123.72
CA GLU A 38 -25.44 19.10 -124.65
C GLU A 38 -25.37 19.67 -126.07
N ASP A 39 -25.10 20.96 -126.22
CA ASP A 39 -25.01 21.62 -127.53
C ASP A 39 -23.79 21.13 -128.34
N ALA A 40 -22.67 20.82 -127.67
CA ALA A 40 -21.49 20.26 -128.33
C ALA A 40 -21.74 18.83 -128.83
N VAL A 41 -22.52 18.05 -128.08
CA VAL A 41 -22.93 16.69 -128.48
C VAL A 41 -23.92 16.73 -129.63
N ILE A 42 -24.84 17.70 -129.67
CA ILE A 42 -25.80 17.87 -130.76
C ILE A 42 -25.10 18.35 -132.04
N GLU A 43 -24.10 19.22 -131.96
CA GLU A 43 -23.31 19.61 -133.13
C GLU A 43 -22.45 18.44 -133.66
N ALA A 44 -21.87 17.65 -132.76
CA ALA A 44 -21.17 16.41 -133.13
C ALA A 44 -22.13 15.40 -133.78
N LEU A 45 -23.34 15.21 -133.25
CA LEU A 45 -24.35 14.33 -133.82
C LEU A 45 -24.86 14.81 -135.18
N LYS A 46 -24.99 16.13 -135.40
CA LYS A 46 -25.33 16.67 -136.73
C LYS A 46 -24.21 16.45 -137.74
N LYS A 47 -22.94 16.61 -137.34
CA LYS A 47 -21.80 16.26 -138.20
C LYS A 47 -21.77 14.76 -138.51
N PHE A 48 -22.04 13.91 -137.52
CA PHE A 48 -22.17 12.47 -137.74
C PHE A 48 -23.34 12.12 -138.66
N TYR A 49 -24.49 12.79 -138.55
CA TYR A 49 -25.66 12.52 -139.40
C TYR A 49 -25.45 12.95 -140.86
N ILE A 50 -24.68 14.03 -141.11
CA ILE A 50 -24.32 14.44 -142.47
C ILE A 50 -23.31 13.46 -143.08
N LEU A 51 -22.31 13.01 -142.31
CA LEU A 51 -21.38 11.96 -142.72
C LEU A 51 -22.08 10.61 -142.95
N GLU A 52 -23.08 10.28 -142.14
CA GLU A 52 -23.87 9.05 -142.28
C GLU A 52 -24.73 9.11 -143.55
N LYS A 53 -25.30 10.28 -143.91
CA LYS A 53 -26.06 10.43 -145.15
C LYS A 53 -25.18 10.33 -146.41
N GLU A 54 -23.96 10.88 -146.37
CA GLU A 54 -22.99 10.73 -147.48
C GLU A 54 -22.40 9.31 -147.56
N ALA A 55 -22.34 8.58 -146.43
CA ALA A 55 -21.87 7.19 -146.38
C ALA A 55 -22.93 6.13 -146.76
N ILE A 56 -24.23 6.47 -146.76
CA ILE A 56 -25.30 5.53 -147.14
C ILE A 56 -25.35 5.28 -148.67
N GLU A 57 -24.79 6.15 -149.50
CA GLU A 57 -24.76 5.99 -150.97
C GLU A 57 -23.48 5.31 -151.51
N ALA A 58 -22.53 4.93 -150.65
CA ALA A 58 -21.37 4.13 -151.03
C ALA A 58 -21.18 2.96 -150.05
N GLU A 59 -21.68 1.79 -150.46
CA GLU A 59 -21.44 0.50 -149.81
C GLU A 59 -19.93 0.24 -149.67
N ASP A 60 -19.55 -0.26 -148.50
CA ASP A 60 -18.20 -0.64 -148.03
C ASP A 60 -17.36 0.49 -147.39
N SER A 61 -17.53 0.67 -146.07
CA SER A 61 -16.42 1.14 -145.22
C SER A 61 -16.43 0.50 -143.83
N GLU A 62 -15.27 -0.08 -143.50
CA GLU A 62 -14.92 -0.93 -142.36
C GLU A 62 -15.17 -0.29 -140.99
N ASP A 63 -15.19 1.04 -140.92
CA ASP A 63 -15.26 1.83 -139.69
C ASP A 63 -16.62 1.73 -138.96
N LEU A 64 -17.72 1.58 -139.70
CA LEU A 64 -19.08 1.46 -139.12
C LEU A 64 -19.30 0.07 -138.50
N LEU A 65 -18.63 -0.95 -139.05
CA LEU A 65 -18.58 -2.31 -138.48
C LEU A 65 -17.73 -2.32 -137.20
N ILE A 66 -16.61 -1.58 -137.18
CA ILE A 66 -15.74 -1.43 -136.01
C ILE A 66 -16.49 -0.70 -134.88
N LEU A 67 -17.27 0.34 -135.17
CA LEU A 67 -18.04 1.08 -134.16
C LEU A 67 -19.15 0.21 -133.53
N LYS A 68 -19.91 -0.55 -134.32
CA LYS A 68 -20.88 -1.54 -133.80
C LYS A 68 -20.20 -2.63 -132.96
N LYS A 69 -18.99 -3.06 -133.35
CA LYS A 69 -18.18 -4.03 -132.60
C LYS A 69 -17.64 -3.43 -131.29
N CYS A 70 -17.36 -2.14 -131.24
CA CYS A 70 -16.98 -1.42 -130.02
C CYS A 70 -18.18 -1.22 -129.08
N MET A 71 -19.35 -0.80 -129.58
CA MET A 71 -20.56 -0.66 -128.74
C MET A 71 -21.02 -1.99 -128.14
N THR A 72 -20.94 -3.10 -128.90
CA THR A 72 -21.24 -4.44 -128.37
C THR A 72 -20.24 -4.89 -127.31
N LYS A 73 -18.94 -4.56 -127.48
CA LYS A 73 -17.93 -4.76 -126.43
C LYS A 73 -18.18 -3.92 -125.18
N VAL A 74 -18.57 -2.65 -125.32
CA VAL A 74 -18.87 -1.77 -124.18
C VAL A 74 -20.10 -2.28 -123.41
N LYS A 75 -21.16 -2.70 -124.11
CA LYS A 75 -22.32 -3.34 -123.45
C LYS A 75 -21.95 -4.65 -122.76
N ALA A 76 -21.10 -5.48 -123.39
CA ALA A 76 -20.60 -6.70 -122.75
C ALA A 76 -19.72 -6.41 -121.54
N LEU A 77 -18.92 -5.32 -121.56
CA LEU A 77 -18.13 -4.86 -120.42
C LEU A 77 -19.01 -4.29 -119.30
N ASP A 78 -20.09 -3.59 -119.63
CA ASP A 78 -21.03 -3.07 -118.64
C ASP A 78 -21.85 -4.20 -117.99
N GLU A 79 -22.28 -5.21 -118.77
CA GLU A 79 -22.83 -6.45 -118.24
C GLU A 79 -21.82 -7.22 -117.36
N GLN A 80 -20.54 -7.27 -117.75
CA GLN A 80 -19.48 -7.86 -116.92
C GLN A 80 -19.25 -7.06 -115.63
N LYS A 81 -19.27 -5.73 -115.70
CA LYS A 81 -19.17 -4.85 -114.54
C LYS A 81 -20.34 -5.05 -113.59
N GLN A 82 -21.57 -5.13 -114.12
CA GLN A 82 -22.76 -5.36 -113.32
C GLN A 82 -22.73 -6.75 -112.67
N ARG A 83 -22.39 -7.81 -113.43
CA ARG A 83 -22.17 -9.16 -112.86
C ARG A 83 -21.08 -9.17 -111.79
N CYS A 84 -19.98 -8.45 -112.02
CA CYS A 84 -18.90 -8.34 -111.05
C CYS A 84 -19.38 -7.62 -109.78
N SER A 85 -20.16 -6.54 -109.92
CA SER A 85 -20.77 -5.81 -108.81
C SER A 85 -21.75 -6.70 -108.02
N ASP A 86 -22.60 -7.45 -108.71
CA ASP A 86 -23.55 -8.38 -108.09
C ASP A 86 -22.82 -9.48 -107.32
N THR A 87 -21.77 -10.09 -107.91
CA THR A 87 -20.94 -11.07 -107.20
C THR A 87 -20.17 -10.47 -106.03
N LEU A 88 -19.74 -9.21 -106.13
CA LEU A 88 -19.02 -8.52 -105.04
C LEU A 88 -19.97 -8.19 -103.89
N GLN A 89 -21.22 -7.82 -104.20
CA GLN A 89 -22.28 -7.63 -103.20
C GLN A 89 -22.66 -8.97 -102.53
N GLU A 90 -22.82 -10.05 -103.30
CA GLU A 90 -23.07 -11.38 -102.75
C GLU A 90 -21.91 -11.87 -101.86
N LEU A 91 -20.66 -11.60 -102.27
CA LEU A 91 -19.48 -11.91 -101.48
C LEU A 91 -19.44 -11.07 -100.20
N GLN A 92 -19.79 -9.78 -100.27
CA GLN A 92 -19.85 -8.90 -99.11
C GLN A 92 -20.94 -9.35 -98.11
N GLU A 93 -22.11 -9.76 -98.60
CA GLU A 93 -23.19 -10.31 -97.76
C GLU A 93 -22.76 -11.63 -97.10
N LYS A 94 -22.13 -12.54 -97.85
CA LYS A 94 -21.57 -13.78 -97.31
C LYS A 94 -20.47 -13.51 -96.29
N TYR A 95 -19.56 -12.58 -96.57
CA TYR A 95 -18.49 -12.20 -95.65
C TYR A 95 -19.05 -11.60 -94.36
N LYS A 96 -20.06 -10.71 -94.46
CA LYS A 96 -20.74 -10.16 -93.30
C LYS A 96 -21.44 -11.23 -92.48
N ALA A 97 -22.17 -12.15 -93.12
CA ALA A 97 -22.83 -13.26 -92.44
C ALA A 97 -21.84 -14.23 -91.75
N VAL A 98 -20.68 -14.51 -92.36
CA VAL A 98 -19.61 -15.32 -91.74
C VAL A 98 -18.95 -14.57 -90.60
N THR A 99 -18.72 -13.27 -90.74
CA THR A 99 -18.16 -12.41 -89.68
C THR A 99 -19.11 -12.37 -88.48
N ASP A 100 -20.41 -12.16 -88.71
CA ASP A 100 -21.44 -12.13 -87.66
C ASP A 100 -21.58 -13.48 -86.95
N LYS A 101 -21.51 -14.60 -87.70
CA LYS A 101 -21.52 -15.94 -87.10
C LYS A 101 -20.25 -16.23 -86.30
N THR A 102 -19.09 -15.81 -86.80
CA THR A 102 -17.79 -16.05 -86.15
C THR A 102 -17.63 -15.19 -84.90
N SER A 103 -18.08 -13.93 -84.93
CA SER A 103 -18.09 -13.05 -83.75
C SER A 103 -19.09 -13.54 -82.69
N SER A 104 -20.28 -13.99 -83.10
CA SER A 104 -21.26 -14.62 -82.20
C SER A 104 -20.70 -15.88 -81.54
N LEU A 105 -20.05 -16.76 -82.30
CA LEU A 105 -19.37 -17.94 -81.75
C LEU A 105 -18.23 -17.55 -80.82
N HIS A 106 -17.42 -16.55 -81.17
CA HIS A 106 -16.33 -16.07 -80.35
C HIS A 106 -16.83 -15.53 -79.00
N HIS A 107 -17.87 -14.68 -79.02
CA HIS A 107 -18.53 -14.20 -77.80
C HIS A 107 -19.13 -15.33 -76.97
N ALA A 108 -19.74 -16.34 -77.59
CA ALA A 108 -20.25 -17.52 -76.88
C ALA A 108 -19.11 -18.33 -76.22
N CYS A 109 -17.98 -18.50 -76.90
CA CYS A 109 -16.79 -19.16 -76.36
C CYS A 109 -16.16 -18.36 -75.23
N GLU A 110 -16.03 -17.03 -75.35
CA GLU A 110 -15.54 -16.15 -74.27
C GLU A 110 -16.48 -16.19 -73.05
N GLN A 111 -17.79 -16.13 -73.27
CA GLN A 111 -18.78 -16.24 -72.20
C GLN A 111 -18.67 -17.60 -71.50
N MET A 112 -18.56 -18.69 -72.27
CA MET A 112 -18.39 -20.04 -71.72
C MET A 112 -17.07 -20.18 -70.95
N MET A 113 -15.97 -19.62 -71.45
CA MET A 113 -14.67 -19.66 -70.79
C MET A 113 -14.65 -18.82 -69.51
N SER A 114 -15.33 -17.68 -69.52
CA SER A 114 -15.57 -16.85 -68.34
C SER A 114 -16.40 -17.61 -67.29
N GLN A 115 -17.50 -18.25 -67.71
CA GLN A 115 -18.31 -19.08 -66.83
C GLN A 115 -17.53 -20.27 -66.26
N GLN A 116 -16.74 -20.97 -67.08
CA GLN A 116 -15.89 -22.06 -66.63
C GLN A 116 -14.88 -21.58 -65.58
N THR A 117 -14.25 -20.42 -65.79
CA THR A 117 -13.31 -19.83 -64.85
C THR A 117 -14.00 -19.42 -63.55
N GLN A 118 -15.20 -18.83 -63.63
CA GLN A 118 -16.01 -18.49 -62.45
C GLN A 118 -16.43 -19.74 -61.67
N MET A 119 -16.89 -20.80 -62.35
CA MET A 119 -17.26 -22.07 -61.72
C MET A 119 -16.06 -22.78 -61.09
N ALA A 120 -14.89 -22.76 -61.74
CA ALA A 120 -13.65 -23.29 -61.18
C ALA A 120 -13.23 -22.53 -59.92
N THR A 121 -13.30 -21.19 -59.96
CA THR A 121 -13.00 -20.32 -58.80
C THR A 121 -13.98 -20.59 -57.66
N GLY A 122 -15.28 -20.71 -57.95
CA GLY A 122 -16.29 -21.06 -56.95
C GLY A 122 -16.10 -22.46 -56.36
N THR A 123 -15.64 -23.42 -57.16
CA THR A 123 -15.33 -24.78 -56.68
C THR A 123 -14.15 -24.77 -55.71
N GLU A 124 -13.10 -24.00 -56.01
CA GLU A 124 -11.93 -23.91 -55.11
C GLU A 124 -12.29 -23.19 -53.81
N GLN A 125 -13.08 -22.11 -53.87
CA GLN A 125 -13.61 -21.42 -52.68
C GLN A 125 -14.49 -22.34 -51.82
N LEU A 126 -15.35 -23.14 -52.44
CA LEU A 126 -16.16 -24.12 -51.72
C LEU A 126 -15.28 -25.16 -51.04
N LYS A 127 -14.24 -25.63 -51.72
CA LYS A 127 -13.28 -26.61 -51.18
C LYS A 127 -12.49 -26.05 -50.00
N THR A 128 -12.02 -24.80 -50.06
CA THR A 128 -11.34 -24.14 -48.94
C THR A 128 -12.28 -23.96 -47.75
N ASN A 129 -13.54 -23.59 -47.98
CA ASN A 129 -14.52 -23.42 -46.91
C ASN A 129 -14.89 -24.77 -46.29
N LEU A 130 -15.07 -25.81 -47.11
CA LEU A 130 -15.41 -27.16 -46.66
C LEU A 130 -14.27 -27.79 -45.84
N HIS A 131 -13.01 -27.43 -46.11
CA HIS A 131 -11.86 -27.94 -45.36
C HIS A 131 -12.06 -27.79 -43.84
N TYR A 132 -12.46 -26.60 -43.38
CA TYR A 132 -12.71 -26.30 -41.96
C TYR A 132 -13.82 -27.14 -41.32
N TYR A 133 -14.77 -27.67 -42.10
CA TYR A 133 -15.82 -28.55 -41.58
C TYR A 133 -15.35 -30.02 -41.54
N THR A 134 -14.53 -30.45 -42.51
CA THR A 134 -14.00 -31.82 -42.57
C THR A 134 -12.96 -32.14 -41.50
N GLN A 135 -12.20 -31.13 -41.02
CA GLN A 135 -11.17 -31.35 -40.00
C GLN A 135 -11.74 -31.81 -38.64
N CYS A 136 -12.99 -31.49 -38.33
CA CYS A 136 -13.63 -31.78 -37.05
C CYS A 136 -13.66 -33.30 -36.76
N GLU A 137 -14.05 -34.11 -37.74
CA GLU A 137 -14.13 -35.57 -37.61
C GLU A 137 -12.74 -36.21 -37.38
N TRP A 138 -11.72 -35.68 -38.06
CA TRP A 138 -10.35 -36.14 -37.88
C TRP A 138 -9.82 -35.78 -36.49
N ILE A 139 -10.02 -34.55 -36.03
CA ILE A 139 -9.61 -34.08 -34.70
C ILE A 139 -10.32 -34.91 -33.61
N MET A 140 -11.64 -35.08 -33.72
CA MET A 140 -12.43 -35.79 -32.72
C MET A 140 -11.98 -37.25 -32.57
N LYS A 141 -11.71 -37.94 -33.67
CA LYS A 141 -11.20 -39.32 -33.67
C LYS A 141 -9.79 -39.43 -33.07
N LYS A 142 -8.93 -38.43 -33.31
CA LYS A 142 -7.57 -38.40 -32.77
C LYS A 142 -7.56 -38.14 -31.27
N LEU A 143 -8.37 -37.22 -30.77
CA LEU A 143 -8.51 -36.91 -29.35
C LEU A 143 -9.12 -38.06 -28.53
N GLN A 144 -9.95 -38.92 -29.14
CA GLN A 144 -10.48 -40.13 -28.50
C GLN A 144 -9.42 -41.23 -28.29
N THR A 145 -8.24 -41.13 -28.89
CA THR A 145 -7.19 -42.15 -28.75
C THR A 145 -6.44 -41.96 -27.42
N SER A 146 -6.54 -42.95 -26.53
CA SER A 146 -6.26 -42.90 -25.08
C SER A 146 -4.86 -42.46 -24.60
N ARG A 147 -3.89 -42.14 -25.46
CA ARG A 147 -2.53 -41.69 -25.07
C ARG A 147 -1.89 -40.80 -26.14
N LEU A 148 -2.45 -39.63 -26.38
CA LEU A 148 -1.72 -38.60 -27.14
C LEU A 148 -0.55 -38.11 -26.29
N LEU A 149 0.68 -38.32 -26.78
CA LEU A 149 1.86 -37.72 -26.18
C LEU A 149 1.78 -36.21 -26.41
N ILE A 150 1.57 -35.45 -25.34
CA ILE A 150 1.43 -33.99 -25.36
C ILE A 150 2.67 -33.31 -26.00
N ASN A 151 3.84 -33.96 -25.89
CA ASN A 151 5.11 -33.50 -26.48
C ASN A 151 5.33 -33.93 -27.94
N GLY A 152 4.41 -34.68 -28.55
CA GLY A 152 4.48 -35.08 -29.95
C GLY A 152 4.06 -33.95 -30.89
N SER A 153 4.69 -33.84 -32.06
CA SER A 153 4.40 -32.80 -33.07
C SER A 153 2.93 -32.74 -33.53
N LEU A 154 2.17 -33.82 -33.33
CA LEU A 154 0.76 -33.91 -33.66
C LEU A 154 -0.14 -33.04 -32.77
N PHE A 155 0.20 -32.90 -31.49
CA PHE A 155 -0.68 -32.21 -30.53
C PHE A 155 -0.70 -30.69 -30.72
N PRO A 156 0.45 -30.01 -30.93
CA PRO A 156 0.47 -28.60 -31.38
C PRO A 156 -0.29 -28.37 -32.69
N GLN A 157 -0.18 -29.29 -33.65
CA GLN A 157 -0.91 -29.20 -34.91
C GLN A 157 -2.42 -29.26 -34.67
N ILE A 158 -2.90 -30.19 -33.83
CA ILE A 158 -4.32 -30.29 -33.47
C ILE A 158 -4.81 -28.98 -32.82
N LEU A 159 -4.05 -28.40 -31.87
CA LEU A 159 -4.44 -27.14 -31.21
C LEU A 159 -4.46 -25.95 -32.19
N SER A 160 -3.45 -25.81 -33.05
CA SER A 160 -3.41 -24.75 -34.09
C SER A 160 -4.59 -24.88 -35.06
N THR A 161 -4.87 -26.10 -35.52
CA THR A 161 -5.99 -26.36 -36.43
C THR A 161 -7.33 -26.09 -35.76
N ILE A 162 -7.52 -26.46 -34.49
CA ILE A 162 -8.73 -26.11 -33.72
C ILE A 162 -8.88 -24.58 -33.67
N TYR A 163 -7.81 -23.86 -33.32
CA TYR A 163 -7.82 -22.40 -33.23
C TYR A 163 -8.16 -21.72 -34.56
N GLU A 164 -7.51 -22.13 -35.65
CA GLU A 164 -7.77 -21.64 -37.01
C GLU A 164 -9.22 -21.91 -37.45
N CYS A 165 -9.73 -23.12 -37.19
CA CYS A 165 -11.11 -23.49 -37.52
C CYS A 165 -12.13 -22.68 -36.70
N MET A 166 -11.89 -22.48 -35.40
CA MET A 166 -12.76 -21.69 -34.53
C MET A 166 -12.79 -20.22 -34.95
N ASN A 167 -11.64 -19.64 -35.29
CA ASN A 167 -11.57 -18.25 -35.78
C ASN A 167 -12.29 -18.08 -37.12
N PHE A 168 -12.12 -19.02 -38.05
CA PHE A 168 -12.82 -18.98 -39.34
C PHE A 168 -14.33 -19.08 -39.17
N LEU A 169 -14.82 -19.98 -38.31
CA LEU A 169 -16.25 -20.13 -38.04
C LEU A 169 -16.85 -18.92 -37.32
N ARG A 170 -16.12 -18.31 -36.38
CA ARG A 170 -16.53 -17.06 -35.73
C ARG A 170 -16.58 -15.87 -36.69
N ALA A 171 -15.69 -15.83 -37.68
CA ALA A 171 -15.68 -14.79 -38.71
C ALA A 171 -16.84 -14.92 -39.73
N ASN A 172 -17.44 -16.12 -39.88
CA ASN A 172 -18.49 -16.40 -40.86
C ASN A 172 -19.77 -16.97 -40.20
N PRO A 173 -20.48 -16.18 -39.38
CA PRO A 173 -21.71 -16.62 -38.72
C PRO A 173 -22.90 -16.85 -39.67
N GLU A 174 -22.82 -16.35 -40.91
CA GLU A 174 -23.88 -16.50 -41.92
C GLU A 174 -24.03 -17.94 -42.45
N HIS A 175 -23.03 -18.81 -42.23
CA HIS A 175 -23.14 -20.21 -42.66
C HIS A 175 -24.12 -20.99 -41.77
N ARG A 176 -25.03 -21.72 -42.41
CA ARG A 176 -26.11 -22.48 -41.76
C ARG A 176 -25.64 -23.44 -40.65
N GLU A 177 -24.50 -24.09 -40.83
CA GLU A 177 -23.97 -25.09 -39.89
C GLU A 177 -22.83 -24.57 -39.01
N SER A 178 -22.48 -23.27 -39.12
CA SER A 178 -21.37 -22.68 -38.36
C SER A 178 -21.50 -22.89 -36.86
N ALA A 179 -22.67 -22.61 -36.28
CA ALA A 179 -22.93 -22.75 -34.85
C ALA A 179 -22.78 -24.20 -34.37
N ALA A 180 -23.31 -25.17 -35.12
CA ALA A 180 -23.23 -26.59 -34.75
C ALA A 180 -21.79 -27.13 -34.79
N TYR A 181 -20.97 -26.69 -35.75
CA TYR A 181 -19.56 -27.08 -35.79
C TYR A 181 -18.71 -26.33 -34.77
N LEU A 182 -19.07 -25.09 -34.44
CA LEU A 182 -18.42 -24.33 -33.36
C LEU A 182 -18.59 -25.07 -32.02
N GLU A 183 -19.80 -25.52 -31.68
CA GLU A 183 -20.03 -26.34 -30.48
C GLU A 183 -19.22 -27.64 -30.50
N LYS A 184 -19.10 -28.32 -31.66
CA LYS A 184 -18.25 -29.52 -31.79
C LYS A 184 -16.76 -29.21 -31.59
N TYR A 185 -16.29 -28.08 -32.09
CA TYR A 185 -14.90 -27.64 -31.90
C TYR A 185 -14.63 -27.24 -30.45
N GLU A 186 -15.59 -26.63 -29.76
CA GLU A 186 -15.52 -26.38 -28.32
C GLU A 186 -15.41 -27.69 -27.54
N GLN A 187 -16.23 -28.71 -27.85
CA GLN A 187 -16.08 -30.03 -27.25
C GLN A 187 -14.72 -30.69 -27.53
N CYS A 188 -14.15 -30.48 -28.72
CA CYS A 188 -12.81 -30.94 -29.04
C CYS A 188 -11.75 -30.19 -28.22
N LEU A 189 -11.92 -28.88 -28.02
CA LEU A 189 -11.06 -28.05 -27.18
C LEU A 189 -11.11 -28.53 -25.72
N SER A 190 -12.29 -28.71 -25.13
CA SER A 190 -12.42 -29.20 -23.75
C SER A 190 -11.75 -30.57 -23.55
N LYS A 191 -11.87 -31.47 -24.54
CA LYS A 191 -11.18 -32.78 -24.54
C LYS A 191 -9.66 -32.64 -24.66
N ALA A 192 -9.18 -31.71 -25.49
CA ALA A 192 -7.75 -31.45 -25.64
C ALA A 192 -7.17 -30.86 -24.35
N LEU A 193 -7.82 -29.85 -23.76
CA LEU A 193 -7.44 -29.26 -22.47
C LEU A 193 -7.48 -30.29 -21.33
N THR A 194 -8.51 -31.14 -21.28
CA THR A 194 -8.57 -32.25 -20.31
C THR A 194 -7.41 -33.24 -20.48
N SER A 195 -6.99 -33.50 -21.72
CA SER A 195 -5.83 -34.35 -22.00
C SER A 195 -4.52 -33.70 -21.51
N ILE A 196 -4.37 -32.37 -21.64
CA ILE A 196 -3.24 -31.63 -21.08
C ILE A 196 -3.27 -31.70 -19.55
N LYS A 197 -4.41 -31.38 -18.92
CA LYS A 197 -4.61 -31.47 -17.47
C LYS A 197 -4.20 -32.84 -16.92
N THR A 198 -4.76 -33.91 -17.48
CA THR A 198 -4.49 -35.28 -17.03
C THR A 198 -3.03 -35.67 -17.23
N GLY A 199 -2.39 -35.24 -18.31
CA GLY A 199 -0.95 -35.47 -18.51
C GLY A 199 -0.08 -34.70 -17.53
N VAL A 200 -0.37 -33.41 -17.29
CA VAL A 200 0.35 -32.58 -16.31
C VAL A 200 0.21 -33.14 -14.89
N ILE A 201 -1.01 -33.49 -14.46
CA ILE A 201 -1.25 -34.11 -13.16
C ILE A 201 -0.52 -35.45 -13.05
N ALA A 202 -0.50 -36.26 -14.12
CA ALA A 202 0.24 -37.52 -14.14
C ALA A 202 1.76 -37.31 -14.03
N ASP A 203 2.33 -36.30 -14.70
CA ASP A 203 3.75 -35.97 -14.58
C ASP A 203 4.12 -35.48 -13.17
N ILE A 204 3.28 -34.65 -12.54
CA ILE A 204 3.49 -34.19 -11.15
C ILE A 204 3.35 -35.38 -10.17
N SER A 205 2.33 -36.23 -10.35
CA SER A 205 2.13 -37.43 -9.53
C SER A 205 3.26 -38.45 -9.72
N ALA A 206 3.84 -38.54 -10.92
CA ALA A 206 5.03 -39.38 -11.15
C ALA A 206 6.24 -38.86 -10.37
N CYS A 207 6.42 -37.53 -10.26
CA CYS A 207 7.46 -36.94 -9.42
C CYS A 207 7.25 -37.29 -7.95
N GLU A 208 6.01 -37.22 -7.45
CA GLU A 208 5.67 -37.60 -6.08
C GLU A 208 6.08 -39.06 -5.79
N ASN A 209 5.69 -39.99 -6.65
CA ASN A 209 6.03 -41.41 -6.48
C ASN A 209 7.55 -41.67 -6.56
N GLU A 210 8.27 -40.94 -7.40
CA GLU A 210 9.73 -41.02 -7.49
C GLU A 210 10.41 -40.50 -6.21
N VAL A 211 9.90 -39.41 -5.63
CA VAL A 211 10.40 -38.90 -4.34
C VAL A 211 10.08 -39.88 -3.21
N LEU A 212 8.84 -40.38 -3.12
CA LEU A 212 8.43 -41.33 -2.07
C LEU A 212 9.22 -42.65 -2.15
N SER A 213 9.45 -43.19 -3.34
CA SER A 213 10.22 -44.42 -3.52
C SER A 213 11.69 -44.25 -3.12
N ARG A 214 12.32 -43.11 -3.45
CA ARG A 214 13.69 -42.78 -3.03
C ARG A 214 13.78 -42.50 -1.52
N GLN A 215 12.77 -41.88 -0.92
CA GLN A 215 12.67 -41.71 0.53
C GLN A 215 12.54 -43.05 1.27
N ALA A 216 11.80 -44.01 0.71
CA ALA A 216 11.68 -45.36 1.26
C ALA A 216 12.96 -46.20 1.12
N ALA A 217 13.77 -45.94 0.09
CA ALA A 217 15.03 -46.64 -0.16
C ALA A 217 16.23 -46.06 0.63
N GLY A 218 16.15 -44.82 1.09
CA GLY A 218 17.18 -44.18 1.93
C GLY A 218 17.17 -44.69 3.38
N LYS A 219 18.34 -44.68 4.05
CA LYS A 219 18.39 -44.86 5.52
C LYS A 219 17.57 -43.75 6.19
N PRO A 220 16.93 -44.01 7.35
CA PRO A 220 16.19 -43.00 8.10
C PRO A 220 17.19 -42.04 8.77
N THR A 221 17.83 -41.19 7.97
CA THR A 221 18.60 -40.08 8.48
C THR A 221 17.63 -39.00 8.92
N THR A 222 17.85 -38.51 10.14
CA THR A 222 17.35 -37.26 10.71
C THR A 222 17.87 -36.05 9.91
N ALA A 223 17.68 -36.07 8.59
CA ALA A 223 18.16 -35.04 7.69
C ALA A 223 17.23 -33.83 7.80
N ALA A 224 17.81 -32.71 8.24
CA ALA A 224 17.10 -31.45 8.28
C ALA A 224 16.87 -30.96 6.84
N PHE A 225 15.98 -29.99 6.66
CA PHE A 225 15.74 -29.36 5.36
C PHE A 225 17.01 -28.73 4.75
N ALA A 226 18.04 -28.50 5.57
CA ALA A 226 19.33 -27.94 5.17
C ALA A 226 20.35 -28.94 4.58
N ASP A 227 20.02 -30.24 4.50
CA ASP A 227 20.92 -31.22 3.89
C ASP A 227 20.79 -31.17 2.35
N ASP A 228 21.91 -30.94 1.66
CA ASP A 228 21.99 -30.82 0.19
C ASP A 228 21.37 -32.02 -0.54
N ASP A 229 21.43 -33.22 0.04
CA ASP A 229 20.81 -34.44 -0.47
C ASP A 229 19.28 -34.40 -0.43
N THR A 230 18.70 -33.80 0.62
CA THR A 230 17.25 -33.61 0.76
C THR A 230 16.76 -32.57 -0.25
N PHE A 231 17.53 -31.51 -0.47
CA PHE A 231 17.25 -30.51 -1.49
C PHE A 231 17.29 -31.10 -2.91
N ALA A 232 18.35 -31.85 -3.24
CA ALA A 232 18.49 -32.50 -4.53
C ALA A 232 17.33 -33.48 -4.81
N LEU A 233 16.86 -34.19 -3.79
CA LEU A 233 15.71 -35.08 -3.90
C LEU A 233 14.40 -34.34 -4.12
N LEU A 234 14.10 -33.31 -3.31
CA LEU A 234 12.82 -32.62 -3.32
C LEU A 234 12.67 -31.62 -4.49
N TYR A 235 13.76 -31.01 -4.94
CA TYR A 235 13.72 -29.98 -5.99
C TYR A 235 14.31 -30.48 -7.32
N GLY A 236 15.34 -31.33 -7.29
CA GLY A 236 15.98 -31.85 -8.51
C GLY A 236 15.06 -32.74 -9.34
N VAL A 237 14.31 -33.64 -8.72
CA VAL A 237 13.37 -34.55 -9.42
C VAL A 237 12.27 -33.74 -10.13
N PHE A 238 11.68 -32.78 -9.43
CA PHE A 238 10.64 -31.90 -9.98
C PHE A 238 11.18 -30.99 -11.09
N GLY A 239 12.40 -30.45 -10.92
CA GLY A 239 13.03 -29.59 -11.92
C GLY A 239 13.25 -30.26 -13.28
N VAL A 240 13.51 -31.57 -13.32
CA VAL A 240 13.67 -32.33 -14.58
C VAL A 240 12.36 -32.39 -15.39
N LYS A 241 11.22 -32.49 -14.70
CA LYS A 241 9.89 -32.56 -15.33
C LYS A 241 9.26 -31.19 -15.59
N ALA A 242 9.74 -30.15 -14.90
CA ALA A 242 9.23 -28.78 -15.02
C ALA A 242 9.20 -28.26 -16.46
N ALA A 243 10.27 -28.50 -17.24
CA ALA A 243 10.33 -28.04 -18.63
C ALA A 243 9.27 -28.68 -19.53
N ALA A 244 8.93 -29.96 -19.33
CA ALA A 244 7.91 -30.65 -20.09
C ALA A 244 6.50 -30.10 -19.78
N VAL A 245 6.19 -29.93 -18.50
CA VAL A 245 4.92 -29.36 -18.03
C VAL A 245 4.77 -27.92 -18.52
N ARG A 246 5.80 -27.08 -18.37
CA ARG A 246 5.80 -25.70 -18.83
C ARG A 246 5.56 -25.60 -20.34
N ASN A 247 6.20 -26.45 -21.13
CA ASN A 247 6.02 -26.45 -22.59
C ASN A 247 4.58 -26.81 -22.98
N ALA A 248 3.97 -27.79 -22.30
CA ALA A 248 2.57 -28.17 -22.53
C ALA A 248 1.60 -27.02 -22.20
N LEU A 249 1.82 -26.33 -21.07
CA LEU A 249 1.01 -25.18 -20.65
C LEU A 249 1.22 -23.96 -21.56
N THR A 250 2.47 -23.69 -21.96
CA THR A 250 2.82 -22.58 -22.88
C THR A 250 2.14 -22.74 -24.23
N LEU A 251 2.11 -23.97 -24.75
CA LEU A 251 1.44 -24.30 -26.00
C LEU A 251 -0.07 -24.01 -25.92
N ALA A 252 -0.73 -24.43 -24.84
CA ALA A 252 -2.14 -24.13 -24.64
C ALA A 252 -2.39 -22.62 -24.45
N HIS A 253 -1.51 -21.94 -23.72
CA HIS A 253 -1.57 -20.50 -23.49
C HIS A 253 -1.53 -19.69 -24.79
N GLN A 254 -0.65 -20.07 -25.73
CA GLN A 254 -0.46 -19.37 -27.00
C GLN A 254 -1.75 -19.25 -27.82
N TYR A 255 -2.61 -20.27 -27.77
CA TYR A 255 -3.82 -20.33 -28.59
C TYR A 255 -5.10 -19.99 -27.83
N PHE A 256 -5.18 -20.30 -26.52
CA PHE A 256 -6.44 -20.27 -25.77
C PHE A 256 -6.40 -19.46 -24.47
N SER A 257 -5.49 -18.49 -24.33
CA SER A 257 -5.36 -17.66 -23.11
C SER A 257 -6.64 -16.95 -22.68
N GLU A 258 -7.52 -16.61 -23.63
CA GLU A 258 -8.78 -15.89 -23.39
C GLU A 258 -9.95 -16.82 -22.99
N HIS A 259 -9.79 -18.14 -23.15
CA HIS A 259 -10.86 -19.10 -22.86
C HIS A 259 -10.94 -19.42 -21.35
N GLU A 260 -12.16 -19.37 -20.79
CA GLU A 260 -12.42 -19.64 -19.37
C GLU A 260 -11.99 -21.07 -18.96
N GLU A 261 -12.27 -22.07 -19.79
CA GLU A 261 -11.88 -23.47 -19.54
C GLU A 261 -10.36 -23.65 -19.38
N TYR A 262 -9.55 -22.86 -20.11
CA TYR A 262 -8.09 -22.89 -19.95
C TYR A 262 -7.67 -22.34 -18.58
N GLN A 263 -8.30 -21.25 -18.14
CA GLN A 263 -8.02 -20.63 -16.84
C GLN A 263 -8.38 -21.56 -15.67
N GLU A 264 -9.51 -22.27 -15.78
CA GLU A 264 -9.90 -23.29 -14.80
C GLU A 264 -8.95 -24.49 -14.79
N MET A 265 -8.57 -24.98 -15.97
CA MET A 265 -7.62 -26.09 -16.12
C MET A 265 -6.28 -25.78 -15.43
N VAL A 266 -5.71 -24.59 -15.66
CA VAL A 266 -4.46 -24.17 -15.03
C VAL A 266 -4.61 -24.10 -13.51
N LYS A 267 -5.71 -23.52 -13.01
CA LYS A 267 -6.00 -23.45 -11.58
C LYS A 267 -6.04 -24.83 -10.94
N GLU A 268 -6.68 -25.81 -11.57
CA GLU A 268 -6.71 -27.18 -11.05
C GLU A 268 -5.33 -27.84 -11.05
N CYS A 269 -4.50 -27.58 -12.07
CA CYS A 269 -3.12 -28.09 -12.12
C CYS A 269 -2.26 -27.46 -11.01
N GLU A 270 -2.43 -26.17 -10.73
CA GLU A 270 -1.75 -25.47 -9.65
C GLU A 270 -2.19 -25.97 -8.27
N GLN A 271 -3.50 -26.15 -8.05
CA GLN A 271 -4.02 -26.70 -6.79
C GLN A 271 -3.46 -28.10 -6.52
N GLU A 272 -3.40 -28.97 -7.54
CA GLU A 272 -2.83 -30.30 -7.38
C GLU A 272 -1.32 -30.26 -7.17
N TYR A 273 -0.61 -29.35 -7.84
CA TYR A 273 0.81 -29.08 -7.58
C TYR A 273 1.02 -28.71 -6.11
N PHE A 274 0.32 -27.70 -5.60
CA PHE A 274 0.47 -27.26 -4.21
C PHE A 274 0.06 -28.34 -3.21
N ARG A 275 -0.99 -29.12 -3.48
CA ARG A 275 -1.42 -30.25 -2.65
C ARG A 275 -0.29 -31.28 -2.48
N ILE A 276 0.32 -31.70 -3.60
CA ILE A 276 1.42 -32.67 -3.60
C ILE A 276 2.66 -32.09 -2.91
N ARG A 277 3.01 -30.83 -3.22
CA ARG A 277 4.16 -30.16 -2.60
C ARG A 277 3.97 -29.98 -1.10
N GLU A 278 2.78 -29.63 -0.63
CA GLU A 278 2.46 -29.47 0.79
C GLU A 278 2.67 -30.79 1.53
N GLN A 279 2.19 -31.90 0.97
CA GLN A 279 2.34 -33.22 1.58
C GLN A 279 3.82 -33.64 1.72
N LEU A 280 4.66 -33.37 0.72
CA LEU A 280 6.08 -33.72 0.73
C LEU A 280 6.89 -32.80 1.66
N LEU A 281 6.64 -31.49 1.58
CA LEU A 281 7.40 -30.48 2.31
C LEU A 281 7.03 -30.44 3.79
N ARG A 282 5.76 -30.65 4.15
CA ARG A 282 5.31 -30.67 5.55
C ARG A 282 6.13 -31.61 6.40
N SER A 283 6.35 -32.86 5.94
CA SER A 283 7.15 -33.84 6.69
C SER A 283 8.62 -33.42 6.85
N ALA A 284 9.20 -32.78 5.83
CA ALA A 284 10.58 -32.30 5.87
C ALA A 284 10.74 -31.10 6.82
N VAL A 285 9.80 -30.15 6.76
CA VAL A 285 9.79 -28.95 7.62
C VAL A 285 9.56 -29.35 9.08
N GLU A 286 8.59 -30.23 9.37
CA GLU A 286 8.34 -30.73 10.73
C GLU A 286 9.59 -31.38 11.34
N LYS A 287 10.29 -32.25 10.59
CA LYS A 287 11.55 -32.86 11.05
C LYS A 287 12.65 -31.82 11.26
N SER A 288 12.76 -30.84 10.36
CA SER A 288 13.73 -29.75 10.48
C SER A 288 13.47 -28.92 11.74
N VAL A 289 12.21 -28.52 11.98
CA VAL A 289 11.81 -27.76 13.17
C VAL A 289 12.05 -28.57 14.43
N GLN A 290 11.69 -29.87 14.46
CA GLN A 290 11.97 -30.76 15.60
C GLN A 290 13.47 -30.86 15.89
N SER A 291 14.32 -30.94 14.86
CA SER A 291 15.77 -30.94 15.02
C SER A 291 16.30 -29.63 15.61
N LEU A 292 15.70 -28.49 15.24
CA LEU A 292 16.05 -27.17 15.77
C LEU A 292 15.63 -27.04 17.23
N ILE A 293 14.45 -27.54 17.61
CA ILE A 293 14.02 -27.58 19.02
C ILE A 293 15.01 -28.39 19.86
N ALA A 294 15.45 -29.54 19.36
CA ALA A 294 16.42 -30.38 20.06
C ALA A 294 17.79 -29.68 20.22
N LYS A 295 18.22 -28.90 19.22
CA LYS A 295 19.48 -28.14 19.25
C LYS A 295 19.42 -26.90 20.16
N HIS A 296 18.29 -26.18 20.17
CA HIS A 296 18.16 -24.86 20.81
C HIS A 296 17.22 -24.89 22.02
N LYS A 297 17.40 -25.88 22.92
CA LYS A 297 16.55 -26.05 24.10
C LYS A 297 16.56 -24.83 25.05
N ASP A 298 17.69 -24.12 25.09
CA ASP A 298 17.91 -23.05 26.08
C ASP A 298 17.68 -21.62 25.54
N SER A 299 17.49 -21.43 24.22
CA SER A 299 17.35 -20.08 23.63
C SER A 299 16.26 -20.01 22.55
N SER A 300 15.09 -19.52 22.96
CA SER A 300 13.95 -19.28 22.08
C SER A 300 14.28 -18.32 20.93
N CYS A 301 15.12 -17.29 21.17
CA CYS A 301 15.49 -16.33 20.13
C CYS A 301 16.32 -16.95 19.00
N THR A 302 17.25 -17.86 19.32
CA THR A 302 18.03 -18.57 18.29
C THR A 302 17.18 -19.55 17.51
N LEU A 303 16.27 -20.26 18.19
CA LEU A 303 15.30 -21.14 17.54
C LEU A 303 14.43 -20.38 16.55
N THR A 304 13.90 -19.21 16.93
CA THR A 304 13.09 -18.37 16.03
C THR A 304 13.90 -17.88 14.84
N ARG A 305 15.13 -17.37 15.05
CA ARG A 305 16.00 -16.91 13.94
C ARG A 305 16.29 -18.01 12.93
N ASP A 306 16.71 -19.18 13.41
CA ASP A 306 17.08 -20.30 12.53
C ASP A 306 15.84 -20.91 11.87
N GLY A 307 14.72 -21.00 12.59
CA GLY A 307 13.43 -21.43 12.05
C GLY A 307 12.93 -20.51 10.94
N CYS A 308 12.95 -19.19 11.16
CA CYS A 308 12.60 -18.20 10.13
C CYS A 308 13.57 -18.25 8.95
N SER A 309 14.88 -18.46 9.17
CA SER A 309 15.86 -18.61 8.08
C SER A 309 15.58 -19.82 7.19
N VAL A 310 15.22 -20.96 7.79
CA VAL A 310 14.82 -22.18 7.06
C VAL A 310 13.56 -21.92 6.24
N LEU A 311 12.53 -21.30 6.84
CA LEU A 311 11.29 -20.98 6.13
C LEU A 311 11.50 -19.98 5.00
N LEU A 312 12.34 -18.95 5.19
CA LEU A 312 12.64 -17.97 4.14
C LEU A 312 13.36 -18.62 2.95
N ARG A 313 14.29 -19.55 3.20
CA ARG A 313 14.93 -20.34 2.13
C ARG A 313 13.91 -21.23 1.41
N LEU A 314 13.04 -21.90 2.17
CA LEU A 314 11.95 -22.69 1.62
C LEU A 314 11.04 -21.84 0.70
N CYS A 315 10.69 -20.61 1.11
CA CYS A 315 9.90 -19.69 0.30
C CYS A 315 10.60 -19.36 -1.02
N ASP A 316 11.90 -19.02 -0.95
CA ASP A 316 12.69 -18.66 -2.13
C ASP A 316 12.86 -19.86 -3.09
N ASP A 317 13.12 -21.04 -2.56
CA ASP A 317 13.34 -22.27 -3.35
C ASP A 317 12.04 -22.79 -3.96
N GLU A 318 10.92 -22.74 -3.22
CA GLU A 318 9.62 -23.10 -3.77
C GLU A 318 9.16 -22.09 -4.83
N PHE A 319 9.39 -20.80 -4.62
CA PHE A 319 9.08 -19.80 -5.63
C PHE A 319 9.90 -20.02 -6.91
N ARG A 320 11.19 -20.37 -6.78
CA ARG A 320 12.05 -20.71 -7.92
C ARG A 320 11.53 -21.93 -8.67
N LEU A 321 11.10 -22.98 -7.98
CA LEU A 321 10.54 -24.17 -8.61
C LEU A 321 9.20 -23.86 -9.29
N TYR A 322 8.29 -23.20 -8.57
CA TYR A 322 7.00 -22.75 -9.09
C TYR A 322 7.15 -21.94 -10.38
N LYS A 323 8.13 -21.02 -10.41
CA LYS A 323 8.51 -20.26 -11.60
C LYS A 323 8.89 -21.16 -12.79
N GLN A 324 9.59 -22.26 -12.55
CA GLN A 324 9.98 -23.18 -13.64
C GLN A 324 8.79 -23.94 -14.24
N PHE A 325 7.70 -24.15 -13.48
CA PHE A 325 6.51 -24.86 -13.94
C PHE A 325 5.50 -23.93 -14.63
N PHE A 326 5.14 -22.82 -13.98
CA PHE A 326 3.94 -22.04 -14.35
C PHE A 326 4.27 -20.67 -14.96
N ILE A 327 5.50 -20.16 -14.81
CA ILE A 327 5.86 -18.89 -15.45
C ILE A 327 6.25 -19.12 -16.90
N VAL A 328 5.35 -18.68 -17.77
CA VAL A 328 5.56 -18.61 -19.21
C VAL A 328 6.27 -17.29 -19.51
N ASP A 329 7.57 -17.34 -19.81
CA ASP A 329 8.23 -16.20 -20.43
C ASP A 329 7.55 -15.98 -21.78
N ALA A 330 7.03 -14.77 -22.02
CA ALA A 330 6.46 -14.40 -23.31
C ALA A 330 7.49 -14.72 -24.40
N VAL A 331 7.25 -15.78 -25.16
CA VAL A 331 8.12 -16.21 -26.25
C VAL A 331 8.10 -15.10 -27.29
N ASN A 332 9.14 -14.26 -27.30
CA ASN A 332 9.50 -13.54 -28.51
C ASN A 332 10.09 -14.58 -29.47
N PRO A 333 9.46 -14.86 -30.62
CA PRO A 333 10.00 -15.80 -31.59
C PRO A 333 11.18 -15.13 -32.30
N GLY A 334 12.36 -15.23 -31.70
CA GLY A 334 13.59 -14.70 -32.29
C GLY A 334 14.65 -14.41 -31.23
N THR A 335 15.34 -15.45 -30.77
CA THR A 335 16.81 -15.51 -30.57
C THR A 335 17.16 -16.73 -29.73
N SER A 336 17.66 -17.76 -30.40
CA SER A 336 18.38 -18.87 -29.79
C SER A 336 19.84 -18.47 -29.61
N THR A 337 20.27 -18.14 -28.39
CA THR A 337 21.65 -18.41 -27.99
C THR A 337 21.78 -18.56 -26.47
N THR A 338 22.41 -19.66 -26.10
CA THR A 338 22.97 -20.02 -24.80
C THR A 338 23.70 -18.86 -24.12
N SER A 339 23.29 -18.52 -22.89
CA SER A 339 24.18 -18.21 -21.76
C SER A 339 23.37 -17.95 -20.49
N SER A 340 23.66 -18.72 -19.46
CA SER A 340 23.42 -18.41 -18.06
C SER A 340 23.91 -17.00 -17.72
N SER A 341 22.99 -16.08 -17.42
CA SER A 341 23.32 -14.92 -16.58
C SER A 341 22.12 -14.46 -15.76
N ILE A 342 22.40 -14.43 -14.48
CA ILE A 342 21.69 -13.82 -13.38
C ILE A 342 21.60 -12.29 -13.63
N TYR A 343 20.41 -11.72 -13.44
CA TYR A 343 20.03 -10.28 -13.48
C TYR A 343 20.12 -9.52 -14.83
N ARG A 344 18.98 -9.37 -15.55
CA ARG A 344 18.47 -8.06 -16.03
C ARG A 344 17.07 -8.13 -16.66
N SER A 345 16.30 -7.11 -16.31
CA SER A 345 14.92 -6.77 -16.68
C SER A 345 14.58 -6.82 -18.18
N ARG A 346 13.33 -7.21 -18.50
CA ARG A 346 12.51 -6.55 -19.53
C ARG A 346 11.01 -6.74 -19.22
N SER A 347 10.35 -5.63 -18.87
CA SER A 347 8.89 -5.33 -18.89
C SER A 347 7.87 -6.49 -18.80
N PRO A 348 6.93 -6.51 -17.84
CA PRO A 348 5.77 -7.39 -17.94
C PRO A 348 4.88 -6.93 -19.12
N PRO A 349 4.28 -7.85 -19.89
CA PRO A 349 3.31 -7.48 -20.90
C PRO A 349 2.06 -6.95 -20.19
N THR A 350 1.72 -5.69 -20.46
CA THR A 350 0.59 -4.93 -19.89
C THR A 350 -0.77 -5.41 -20.42
N SER A 351 -1.05 -6.71 -20.39
CA SER A 351 -2.42 -7.20 -20.55
C SER A 351 -3.08 -7.29 -19.17
N PRO A 352 -4.26 -6.69 -18.96
CA PRO A 352 -4.97 -6.77 -17.67
C PRO A 352 -5.30 -8.21 -17.29
N ILE A 353 -5.41 -9.11 -18.27
CA ILE A 353 -5.66 -10.55 -18.08
C ILE A 353 -4.46 -11.24 -17.44
N PHE A 354 -3.23 -10.91 -17.85
CA PHE A 354 -2.00 -11.46 -17.24
C PHE A 354 -1.86 -11.00 -15.79
N GLN A 355 -2.26 -9.76 -15.47
CA GLN A 355 -2.25 -9.24 -14.10
C GLN A 355 -3.32 -9.91 -13.21
N HIS A 356 -4.53 -10.16 -13.73
CA HIS A 356 -5.57 -10.90 -13.01
C HIS A 356 -5.21 -12.37 -12.76
N PHE A 357 -4.64 -13.04 -13.77
CA PHE A 357 -4.11 -14.40 -13.62
C PHE A 357 -3.03 -14.44 -12.53
N TRP A 358 -2.07 -13.52 -12.60
CA TRP A 358 -0.99 -13.42 -11.62
C TRP A 358 -1.45 -13.10 -10.20
N ASN A 359 -2.44 -12.21 -10.04
CA ASN A 359 -3.03 -11.87 -8.73
C ASN A 359 -3.87 -13.02 -8.12
N ARG A 360 -4.39 -13.93 -8.94
CA ARG A 360 -5.10 -15.12 -8.44
C ARG A 360 -4.12 -16.22 -8.04
N ASN A 361 -3.06 -16.37 -8.83
CA ASN A 361 -2.01 -17.36 -8.59
C ASN A 361 -1.15 -16.96 -7.39
N SER A 362 -0.99 -15.65 -7.15
CA SER A 362 -0.33 -15.14 -5.95
C SER A 362 -1.05 -15.56 -4.67
N GLN A 363 -2.38 -15.56 -4.66
CA GLN A 363 -3.16 -15.95 -3.50
C GLN A 363 -2.99 -17.44 -3.15
N SER A 364 -2.99 -18.31 -4.16
CA SER A 364 -2.83 -19.77 -3.95
C SER A 364 -1.43 -20.12 -3.43
N PHE A 365 -0.40 -19.44 -3.95
CA PHE A 365 0.97 -19.59 -3.45
C PHE A 365 1.10 -19.05 -2.02
N ASN A 366 0.51 -17.88 -1.73
CA ASN A 366 0.53 -17.29 -0.39
C ASN A 366 -0.14 -18.23 0.64
N GLU A 367 -1.31 -18.79 0.34
CA GLU A 367 -1.99 -19.76 1.21
C GLU A 367 -1.14 -21.01 1.47
N PHE A 368 -0.47 -21.53 0.44
CA PHE A 368 0.47 -22.64 0.58
C PHE A 368 1.65 -22.28 1.52
N ILE A 369 2.27 -21.10 1.34
CA ILE A 369 3.36 -20.65 2.20
C ILE A 369 2.88 -20.41 3.63
N GLU A 370 1.69 -19.84 3.81
CA GLU A 370 1.07 -19.68 5.13
C GLU A 370 0.93 -21.02 5.84
N ASN A 371 0.43 -22.06 5.17
CA ASN A 371 0.31 -23.41 5.74
C ASN A 371 1.66 -23.99 6.17
N MET A 372 2.73 -23.76 5.41
CA MET A 372 4.09 -24.17 5.80
C MET A 372 4.61 -23.36 6.99
N CYS A 373 4.36 -22.06 7.02
CA CYS A 373 4.77 -21.19 8.12
C CYS A 373 4.00 -21.47 9.42
N ARG A 374 2.76 -21.97 9.33
CA ARG A 374 1.94 -22.38 10.48
C ARG A 374 2.60 -23.48 11.31
N ILE A 375 3.42 -24.34 10.70
CA ILE A 375 4.18 -25.39 11.42
C ILE A 375 5.15 -24.75 12.45
N LEU A 376 5.86 -23.69 12.05
CA LEU A 376 6.74 -22.97 12.97
C LEU A 376 5.93 -22.15 13.99
N TYR A 377 4.84 -21.52 13.56
CA TYR A 377 3.94 -20.79 14.45
C TYR A 377 3.41 -21.68 15.58
N ASP A 378 2.86 -22.85 15.26
CA ASP A 378 2.32 -23.80 16.24
C ASP A 378 3.39 -24.32 17.21
N THR A 379 4.64 -24.37 16.76
CA THR A 379 5.78 -24.74 17.58
C THR A 379 6.22 -23.61 18.53
N LEU A 380 6.25 -22.37 18.04
CA LEU A 380 6.72 -21.21 18.80
C LEU A 380 5.65 -20.69 19.78
N ARG A 381 4.37 -20.81 19.43
CA ARG A 381 3.26 -20.28 20.21
C ARG A 381 3.23 -20.77 21.67
N PRO A 382 3.38 -22.09 21.96
CA PRO A 382 3.50 -22.56 23.35
C PRO A 382 4.71 -21.98 24.08
N LEU A 383 5.85 -21.80 23.40
CA LEU A 383 7.05 -21.22 24.01
C LEU A 383 6.84 -19.76 24.40
N ILE A 384 6.10 -18.99 23.59
CA ILE A 384 5.75 -17.59 23.85
C ILE A 384 4.77 -17.50 25.03
N ILE A 385 3.71 -18.31 25.02
CA ILE A 385 2.67 -18.29 26.08
C ILE A 385 3.26 -18.63 27.45
N HIS A 386 4.18 -19.59 27.52
CA HIS A 386 4.76 -20.03 28.79
C HIS A 386 5.95 -19.18 29.23
N ASN A 387 6.47 -18.28 28.39
CA ASN A 387 7.61 -17.46 28.76
C ASN A 387 7.26 -16.48 29.90
N PRO A 388 8.02 -16.47 31.02
CA PRO A 388 7.79 -15.56 32.12
C PRO A 388 8.55 -14.23 32.00
N HIS A 389 9.61 -14.18 31.18
CA HIS A 389 10.57 -13.09 31.13
C HIS A 389 10.21 -12.06 30.06
N LEU A 390 9.87 -10.84 30.50
CA LEU A 390 9.55 -9.71 29.62
C LEU A 390 10.71 -9.39 28.65
N GLU A 391 11.95 -9.58 29.09
CA GLU A 391 13.15 -9.28 28.28
C GLU A 391 13.28 -10.20 27.08
N THR A 392 13.03 -11.50 27.26
CA THR A 392 13.04 -12.49 26.18
C THR A 392 11.91 -12.21 25.18
N LEU A 393 10.71 -11.86 25.66
CA LEU A 393 9.58 -11.51 24.80
C LEU A 393 9.85 -10.23 23.99
N ALA A 394 10.42 -9.20 24.61
CA ALA A 394 10.78 -7.96 23.91
C ALA A 394 11.86 -8.20 22.84
N GLN A 395 12.86 -9.04 23.12
CA GLN A 395 13.87 -9.46 22.14
C GLN A 395 13.26 -10.25 20.99
N LEU A 396 12.35 -11.20 21.27
CA LEU A 396 11.64 -11.97 20.24
C LEU A 396 10.80 -11.06 19.33
N CYS A 397 10.10 -10.08 19.91
CA CYS A 397 9.34 -9.10 19.15
C CYS A 397 10.24 -8.26 18.23
N ALA A 398 11.35 -7.74 18.76
CA ALA A 398 12.32 -6.97 17.96
C ALA A 398 12.99 -7.80 16.86
N LEU A 399 13.32 -9.07 17.15
CA LEU A 399 13.88 -10.01 16.18
C LEU A 399 12.90 -10.27 15.02
N LEU A 400 11.63 -10.53 15.32
CA LEU A 400 10.65 -10.78 14.26
C LEU A 400 10.34 -9.51 13.45
N LYS A 401 10.03 -8.38 14.10
CA LYS A 401 9.67 -7.14 13.41
C LYS A 401 10.85 -6.56 12.61
N ILE A 402 12.00 -6.34 13.26
CA ILE A 402 13.13 -5.62 12.65
C ILE A 402 14.01 -6.57 11.84
N GLU A 403 14.49 -7.66 12.46
CA GLU A 403 15.48 -8.53 11.83
C GLU A 403 14.87 -9.41 10.72
N MET A 404 13.67 -9.99 10.92
CA MET A 404 13.08 -10.92 9.96
C MET A 404 12.13 -10.23 8.96
N ILE A 405 11.22 -9.37 9.42
CA ILE A 405 10.23 -8.76 8.53
C ILE A 405 10.84 -7.57 7.79
N GLU A 406 11.31 -6.53 8.50
CA GLU A 406 11.85 -5.31 7.87
C GLU A 406 13.13 -5.57 7.06
N GLU A 407 14.16 -6.17 7.66
CA GLU A 407 15.46 -6.36 6.98
C GLU A 407 15.40 -7.45 5.91
N ARG A 408 14.80 -8.62 6.20
CA ARG A 408 14.84 -9.76 5.27
C ARG A 408 13.69 -9.74 4.27
N CYS A 409 12.50 -9.25 4.62
CA CYS A 409 11.37 -9.21 3.69
C CYS A 409 11.20 -7.83 3.04
N GLY A 410 11.37 -6.74 3.79
CA GLY A 410 11.20 -5.36 3.30
C GLY A 410 12.24 -4.90 2.27
N THR A 411 13.48 -5.41 2.34
CA THR A 411 14.53 -5.08 1.36
C THR A 411 14.18 -5.52 -0.07
N LEU A 412 13.38 -6.58 -0.22
CA LEU A 412 12.92 -7.04 -1.54
C LEU A 412 11.81 -6.14 -2.10
N THR A 413 10.88 -5.71 -1.24
CA THR A 413 9.76 -4.82 -1.59
C THR A 413 10.24 -3.44 -2.05
N SER A 414 11.35 -2.92 -1.51
CA SER A 414 11.89 -1.61 -1.92
C SER A 414 12.62 -1.61 -3.28
N MET A 415 12.97 -2.78 -3.84
CA MET A 415 13.71 -2.88 -5.10
C MET A 415 12.82 -3.22 -6.30
N VAL A 416 11.54 -3.56 -6.08
CA VAL A 416 10.64 -4.00 -7.14
C VAL A 416 9.37 -3.12 -7.10
N HIS A 417 8.97 -2.60 -8.26
CA HIS A 417 7.78 -1.75 -8.44
C HIS A 417 6.53 -2.34 -7.75
N GLU A 418 5.60 -1.48 -7.32
CA GLU A 418 4.39 -1.78 -6.52
C GLU A 418 3.47 -2.91 -7.04
N ASP A 419 3.66 -3.38 -8.28
CA ASP A 419 2.85 -4.44 -8.91
C ASP A 419 3.55 -5.82 -8.99
N ALA A 420 4.73 -5.98 -8.37
CA ALA A 420 5.45 -7.25 -8.42
C ALA A 420 5.10 -8.17 -7.25
N PHE A 421 4.86 -9.43 -7.59
CA PHE A 421 4.56 -10.49 -6.63
C PHE A 421 5.66 -10.67 -5.60
N ASN A 422 5.28 -10.59 -4.32
CA ASN A 422 6.15 -10.81 -3.19
C ASN A 422 6.04 -12.27 -2.72
N PRO A 423 7.02 -13.15 -3.02
CA PRO A 423 6.95 -14.57 -2.64
C PRO A 423 7.04 -14.83 -1.13
N ARG A 424 7.22 -13.77 -0.33
CA ARG A 424 7.36 -13.81 1.13
C ARG A 424 6.13 -13.27 1.86
N GLU A 425 5.10 -12.86 1.14
CA GLU A 425 3.89 -12.25 1.71
C GLU A 425 3.19 -13.23 2.68
N GLY A 426 2.98 -14.49 2.28
CA GLY A 426 2.42 -15.50 3.18
C GLY A 426 3.24 -15.74 4.46
N PHE A 427 4.58 -15.62 4.39
CA PHE A 427 5.43 -15.67 5.59
C PHE A 427 5.22 -14.46 6.49
N VAL A 428 5.15 -13.25 5.92
CA VAL A 428 4.94 -12.01 6.66
C VAL A 428 3.58 -12.04 7.38
N ASN A 429 2.52 -12.55 6.75
CA ASN A 429 1.20 -12.68 7.37
C ASN A 429 1.25 -13.52 8.65
N VAL A 430 1.79 -14.75 8.57
CA VAL A 430 1.87 -15.66 9.73
C VAL A 430 2.82 -15.13 10.81
N MET A 431 3.94 -14.51 10.43
CA MET A 431 4.85 -13.91 11.41
C MET A 431 4.23 -12.68 12.09
N ASN A 432 3.40 -11.90 11.39
CA ASN A 432 2.63 -10.82 12.00
C ASN A 432 1.58 -11.33 13.00
N GLU A 433 0.89 -12.44 12.69
CA GLU A 433 0.03 -13.14 13.66
C GLU A 433 0.83 -13.53 14.92
N LEU A 434 2.03 -14.09 14.75
CA LEU A 434 2.92 -14.45 15.87
C LEU A 434 3.39 -13.23 16.68
N VAL A 435 3.71 -12.13 16.00
CA VAL A 435 4.06 -10.86 16.64
C VAL A 435 2.89 -10.32 17.45
N GLY A 436 1.65 -10.45 16.95
CA GLY A 436 0.43 -10.14 17.68
C GLY A 436 0.35 -10.90 19.01
N ASP A 437 0.49 -12.22 18.98
CA ASP A 437 0.49 -13.06 20.18
C ASP A 437 1.62 -12.67 21.17
N ILE A 438 2.81 -12.33 20.67
CA ILE A 438 3.93 -11.85 21.50
C ILE A 438 3.57 -10.51 22.15
N VAL A 439 2.98 -9.59 21.40
CA VAL A 439 2.55 -8.28 21.91
C VAL A 439 1.48 -8.44 22.97
N GLU A 440 0.45 -9.26 22.75
CA GLU A 440 -0.58 -9.55 23.76
C GLU A 440 0.05 -10.11 25.04
N ARG A 441 1.00 -11.05 24.89
CA ARG A 441 1.72 -11.61 26.03
C ARG A 441 2.57 -10.55 26.75
N ILE A 442 3.26 -9.67 26.02
CA ILE A 442 4.02 -8.54 26.59
C ILE A 442 3.10 -7.63 27.39
N VAL A 443 1.93 -7.27 26.85
CA VAL A 443 0.94 -6.41 27.51
C VAL A 443 0.46 -7.07 28.81
N TYR A 444 0.07 -8.34 28.77
CA TYR A 444 -0.35 -9.09 29.95
C TYR A 444 0.75 -9.17 31.02
N ARG A 445 1.98 -9.53 30.62
CA ARG A 445 3.12 -9.61 31.54
C ARG A 445 3.50 -8.25 32.11
N THR A 446 3.34 -7.18 31.34
CA THR A 446 3.60 -5.82 31.80
C THR A 446 2.58 -5.35 32.83
N SER A 447 1.29 -5.60 32.59
CA SER A 447 0.24 -5.29 33.59
C SER A 447 0.44 -6.12 34.87
N SER A 448 0.76 -7.42 34.73
CA SER A 448 1.08 -8.28 35.88
C SER A 448 2.32 -7.80 36.65
N PHE A 449 3.38 -7.40 35.94
CA PHE A 449 4.58 -6.79 36.52
C PHE A 449 4.22 -5.50 37.28
N GLY A 450 3.36 -4.66 36.72
CA GLY A 450 2.91 -3.45 37.39
C GLY A 450 2.14 -3.72 38.68
N GLN A 451 1.25 -4.71 38.69
CA GLN A 451 0.52 -5.10 39.90
C GLN A 451 1.43 -5.71 40.97
N THR A 452 2.35 -6.60 40.57
CA THR A 452 3.19 -7.38 41.51
C THR A 452 4.42 -6.60 41.98
N ASP A 453 5.18 -6.00 41.07
CA ASP A 453 6.49 -5.39 41.32
C ASP A 453 6.46 -3.87 41.56
N ILE A 454 5.36 -3.19 41.21
CA ILE A 454 5.19 -1.73 41.43
C ILE A 454 4.19 -1.47 42.55
N VAL A 455 2.93 -1.91 42.41
CA VAL A 455 1.88 -1.68 43.44
C VAL A 455 2.09 -2.59 44.65
N GLY A 456 2.40 -3.87 44.42
CA GLY A 456 2.68 -4.85 45.47
C GLY A 456 4.01 -4.66 46.21
N TYR A 457 4.83 -3.70 45.78
CA TYR A 457 6.14 -3.44 46.38
C TYR A 457 6.01 -2.91 47.82
N LYS A 458 6.62 -3.63 48.76
CA LYS A 458 6.73 -3.20 50.16
C LYS A 458 8.01 -2.37 50.32
N PRO A 459 7.92 -1.06 50.64
CA PRO A 459 9.10 -0.22 50.80
C PRO A 459 9.97 -0.75 51.95
N ALA A 460 11.27 -0.91 51.70
CA ALA A 460 12.22 -1.26 52.76
C ALA A 460 12.46 -0.05 53.69
N PRO A 461 12.85 -0.26 54.96
CA PRO A 461 13.11 0.84 55.88
C PRO A 461 14.23 1.78 55.38
N GLY A 462 15.20 1.26 54.63
CA GLY A 462 16.24 2.06 53.98
C GLY A 462 15.72 2.94 52.84
N ASP A 463 14.66 2.54 52.14
CA ASP A 463 14.08 3.31 51.03
C ASP A 463 13.17 4.44 51.53
N LEU A 464 12.62 4.29 52.74
CA LEU A 464 11.86 5.32 53.45
C LEU A 464 12.78 6.36 54.13
N ALA A 465 14.06 6.03 54.37
CA ALA A 465 15.07 6.93 54.93
C ALA A 465 15.66 7.90 53.86
N TYR A 466 14.78 8.49 53.04
CA TYR A 466 15.17 9.39 51.96
C TYR A 466 15.85 10.69 52.43
N PRO A 467 15.37 11.39 53.49
CA PRO A 467 16.02 12.60 53.98
C PRO A 467 17.49 12.37 54.39
N GLU A 468 17.75 11.24 55.06
CA GLU A 468 19.08 10.86 55.56
C GLU A 468 20.03 10.48 54.40
N ARG A 469 19.51 9.78 53.38
CA ARG A 469 20.27 9.46 52.17
C ARG A 469 20.70 10.72 51.41
N LEU A 470 19.83 11.72 51.29
CA LEU A 470 20.17 12.99 50.64
C LEU A 470 21.19 13.80 51.43
N LEU A 471 21.07 13.84 52.76
CA LEU A 471 22.03 14.52 53.63
C LEU A 471 23.41 13.85 53.58
N MET A 472 23.46 12.52 53.65
CA MET A 472 24.71 11.77 53.55
C MET A 472 25.42 12.06 52.22
N MET A 473 24.67 12.14 51.12
CA MET A 473 25.25 12.48 49.82
C MET A 473 25.70 13.94 49.71
N LYS A 474 24.93 14.89 50.25
CA LYS A 474 25.34 16.29 50.29
C LYS A 474 26.60 16.49 51.15
N ASN A 475 26.74 15.72 52.22
CA ASN A 475 27.94 15.72 53.07
C ASN A 475 29.14 15.10 52.31
N ILE A 476 28.93 14.01 51.57
CA ILE A 476 29.96 13.43 50.70
C ILE A 476 30.37 14.42 49.61
N GLU A 477 29.42 15.09 48.94
CA GLU A 477 29.70 16.13 47.94
C GLU A 477 30.53 17.28 48.53
N ALA A 478 30.17 17.74 49.74
CA ALA A 478 30.91 18.76 50.47
C ALA A 478 32.32 18.30 50.89
N GLU A 479 32.48 17.03 51.26
CA GLU A 479 33.77 16.42 51.60
C GLU A 479 34.67 16.16 50.37
N THR A 480 34.11 15.88 49.19
CA THR A 480 34.87 15.75 47.93
C THR A 480 35.38 17.08 47.36
N THR A 481 35.05 18.22 47.96
CA THR A 481 35.75 19.48 47.72
C THR A 481 36.85 19.74 48.76
N PRO A 482 38.09 19.25 48.51
CA PRO A 482 39.25 20.00 48.97
C PRO A 482 40.37 20.13 47.90
N ILE A 483 40.74 21.40 47.65
CA ILE A 483 42.08 21.93 47.30
C ILE A 483 42.51 21.91 45.80
N PRO A 484 42.92 23.06 45.22
CA PRO A 484 43.49 23.16 43.87
C PRO A 484 45.02 23.01 43.85
N LYS A 485 45.55 22.23 42.88
CA LYS A 485 46.93 22.15 42.29
C LYS A 485 47.00 20.79 41.57
N THR A 486 47.26 20.59 40.27
CA THR A 486 48.07 21.22 39.20
C THR A 486 47.56 20.71 37.83
N PRO A 487 47.86 21.38 36.70
CA PRO A 487 47.23 21.09 35.41
C PRO A 487 48.03 20.08 34.56
N THR A 488 47.38 19.08 33.98
CA THR A 488 47.84 18.45 32.73
C THR A 488 46.67 17.87 31.93
N SER A 489 46.51 18.40 30.71
CA SER A 489 45.85 17.85 29.50
C SER A 489 44.49 17.14 29.65
N VAL A 490 43.37 17.83 29.41
CA VAL A 490 42.66 17.97 28.11
C VAL A 490 42.01 16.66 27.64
N GLU A 491 40.72 16.51 27.99
CA GLU A 491 39.65 16.18 27.04
C GLU A 491 38.33 16.71 27.61
N VAL A 492 37.91 17.86 27.10
CA VAL A 492 36.69 18.56 27.48
C VAL A 492 35.54 17.96 26.68
N THR A 493 34.88 16.96 27.25
CA THR A 493 33.48 16.68 26.92
C THR A 493 32.61 17.42 27.92
N ASN A 494 31.66 18.20 27.39
CA ASN A 494 30.69 19.03 28.10
C ASN A 494 30.05 18.32 29.30
N LYS A 495 30.64 18.44 30.49
CA LYS A 495 29.98 18.11 31.75
C LYS A 495 29.00 19.23 32.09
N LYS A 496 27.77 19.11 31.60
CA LYS A 496 26.62 19.70 32.30
C LYS A 496 26.70 19.19 33.74
N SER A 497 26.68 20.11 34.70
CA SER A 497 26.62 19.84 36.13
C SER A 497 25.68 18.66 36.41
N THR A 498 26.24 17.52 36.82
CA THR A 498 25.50 16.30 37.18
C THR A 498 24.71 16.60 38.45
N SER A 499 23.54 17.20 38.30
CA SER A 499 22.59 17.40 39.38
C SER A 499 22.17 16.03 39.95
N ALA A 500 21.78 15.97 41.22
CA ALA A 500 21.34 14.76 41.95
C ALA A 500 20.19 13.95 41.30
N ILE A 501 19.69 14.42 40.15
CA ILE A 501 18.73 13.78 39.25
C ILE A 501 19.38 12.62 38.46
N ASP A 502 20.69 12.69 38.17
CA ASP A 502 21.40 11.73 37.30
C ASP A 502 21.96 10.48 38.00
N LEU A 503 22.04 10.47 39.34
CA LEU A 503 22.42 9.25 40.03
C LEU A 503 21.20 8.33 40.15
N HIS A 504 21.08 7.37 39.23
CA HIS A 504 20.10 6.27 39.25
C HIS A 504 20.04 5.49 40.60
N CYS A 505 21.01 5.70 41.48
CA CYS A 505 21.09 5.12 42.83
C CYS A 505 20.14 5.79 43.85
N LEU A 506 19.64 7.01 43.57
CA LEU A 506 18.74 7.77 44.46
C LEU A 506 17.29 7.65 44.05
N TRP A 507 17.03 6.97 42.93
CA TRP A 507 15.68 6.78 42.45
C TRP A 507 14.99 5.73 43.31
N TYR A 508 13.76 6.03 43.71
CA TYR A 508 12.93 5.04 44.37
C TYR A 508 12.80 3.78 43.50
N PRO A 509 12.92 2.56 44.07
CA PRO A 509 13.01 1.32 43.28
C PRO A 509 11.89 1.11 42.27
N THR A 510 10.65 1.49 42.61
CA THR A 510 9.52 1.34 41.69
C THR A 510 9.61 2.30 40.51
N VAL A 511 10.10 3.53 40.72
CA VAL A 511 10.35 4.51 39.63
C VAL A 511 11.40 3.98 38.65
N ARG A 512 12.49 3.42 39.18
CA ARG A 512 13.54 2.81 38.36
C ARG A 512 13.01 1.64 37.53
N ARG A 513 12.25 0.74 38.17
CA ARG A 513 11.62 -0.41 37.51
C ARG A 513 10.70 0.03 36.37
N THR A 514 9.84 1.03 36.60
CA THR A 514 8.92 1.58 35.60
C THR A 514 9.67 2.16 34.40
N ILE A 515 10.68 3.01 34.63
CA ILE A 515 11.42 3.67 33.54
C ILE A 515 12.20 2.66 32.69
N VAL A 516 12.87 1.69 33.32
CA VAL A 516 13.59 0.62 32.60
C VAL A 516 12.61 -0.21 31.78
N CYS A 517 11.46 -0.58 32.34
CA CYS A 517 10.41 -1.29 31.62
C CYS A 517 9.92 -0.51 30.40
N LEU A 518 9.55 0.77 30.57
CA LEU A 518 9.10 1.65 29.49
C LEU A 518 10.15 1.77 28.37
N SER A 519 11.43 1.90 28.71
CA SER A 519 12.50 2.01 27.71
C SER A 519 12.65 0.78 26.82
N LYS A 520 12.35 -0.42 27.36
CA LYS A 520 12.38 -1.68 26.62
C LYS A 520 11.12 -1.84 25.76
N LEU A 521 9.96 -1.53 26.32
CA LEU A 521 8.66 -1.61 25.63
C LEU A 521 8.58 -0.66 24.43
N TYR A 522 9.17 0.53 24.56
CA TYR A 522 9.17 1.55 23.50
C TYR A 522 9.82 1.07 22.20
N LYS A 523 10.79 0.14 22.27
CA LYS A 523 11.49 -0.37 21.08
C LYS A 523 10.74 -1.49 20.36
N CYS A 524 9.84 -2.19 21.04
CA CYS A 524 9.20 -3.40 20.49
C CYS A 524 7.69 -3.25 20.27
N LEU A 525 7.05 -2.26 20.89
CA LEU A 525 5.60 -2.02 20.76
C LEU A 525 5.31 -0.87 19.81
N ASP A 526 4.19 -1.00 19.09
CA ASP A 526 3.66 0.10 18.29
C ASP A 526 3.19 1.24 19.19
N GLN A 527 3.21 2.46 18.66
CA GLN A 527 3.02 3.67 19.46
C GLN A 527 1.67 3.68 20.20
N SER A 528 0.59 3.21 19.57
CA SER A 528 -0.75 3.15 20.18
C SER A 528 -0.79 2.21 21.40
N VAL A 529 -0.29 0.98 21.24
CA VAL A 529 -0.23 -0.03 22.30
C VAL A 529 0.69 0.44 23.42
N PHE A 530 1.86 1.00 23.08
CA PHE A 530 2.80 1.56 24.05
C PHE A 530 2.17 2.66 24.91
N LEU A 531 1.39 3.58 24.31
CA LEU A 531 0.72 4.64 25.05
C LEU A 531 -0.30 4.11 26.06
N SER A 532 -1.05 3.06 25.69
CA SER A 532 -2.00 2.42 26.61
C SER A 532 -1.30 1.75 27.80
N VAL A 533 -0.28 0.93 27.52
CA VAL A 533 0.48 0.22 28.56
C VAL A 533 1.27 1.19 29.46
N SER A 534 1.88 2.22 28.87
CA SER A 534 2.63 3.22 29.64
C SER A 534 1.73 4.03 30.58
N ARG A 535 0.49 4.33 30.17
CA ARG A 535 -0.52 4.97 31.01
C ARG A 535 -0.80 4.14 32.27
N GLU A 536 -1.06 2.84 32.11
CA GLU A 536 -1.33 1.94 33.23
C GLU A 536 -0.14 1.83 34.18
N LEU A 537 1.07 1.60 33.65
CA LEU A 537 2.29 1.50 34.44
C LEU A 537 2.61 2.78 35.21
N LEU A 538 2.42 3.96 34.60
CA LEU A 538 2.68 5.25 35.24
C LEU A 538 1.66 5.56 36.33
N ASP A 539 0.40 5.20 36.13
CA ASP A 539 -0.62 5.33 37.17
C ASP A 539 -0.30 4.43 38.38
N GLN A 540 0.03 3.16 38.13
CA GLN A 540 0.49 2.21 39.16
C GLN A 540 1.75 2.72 39.89
N CYS A 541 2.68 3.34 39.17
CA CYS A 541 3.86 3.96 39.75
C CYS A 541 3.50 5.16 40.64
N CYS A 542 2.55 6.00 40.23
CA CYS A 542 2.06 7.11 41.05
C CYS A 542 1.37 6.62 42.33
N GLN A 543 0.53 5.58 42.24
CA GLN A 543 -0.09 4.94 43.40
C GLN A 543 0.95 4.38 44.38
N SER A 544 1.99 3.73 43.85
CA SER A 544 3.11 3.21 44.66
C SER A 544 3.87 4.33 45.38
N LEU A 545 4.04 5.49 44.74
CA LEU A 545 4.65 6.67 45.35
C LEU A 545 3.77 7.29 46.44
N GLU A 546 2.45 7.39 46.23
CA GLU A 546 1.49 7.83 47.25
C GLU A 546 1.54 6.90 48.47
N PHE A 547 1.55 5.58 48.25
CA PHE A 547 1.66 4.58 49.32
C PHE A 547 2.98 4.68 50.10
N ALA A 548 4.10 4.91 49.41
CA ALA A 548 5.39 5.12 50.06
C ALA A 548 5.38 6.38 50.94
N ALA A 549 4.80 7.47 50.45
CA ALA A 549 4.70 8.72 51.19
C ALA A 549 3.77 8.62 52.41
N ASP A 550 2.66 7.88 52.32
CA ASP A 550 1.79 7.62 53.47
C ASP A 550 2.51 6.79 54.54
N LYS A 551 3.35 5.83 54.15
CA LYS A 551 4.22 5.12 55.09
C LYS A 551 5.29 6.01 55.71
N MET A 552 5.84 6.98 54.97
CA MET A 552 6.76 7.98 55.53
C MET A 552 6.07 8.85 56.59
N ARG A 553 4.78 9.20 56.37
CA ARG A 553 3.97 9.94 57.36
C ARG A 553 3.68 9.12 58.61
N ALA A 554 3.41 7.82 58.45
CA ALA A 554 3.00 6.94 59.54
C ALA A 554 4.16 6.46 60.44
N LEU A 555 5.42 6.57 60.01
CA LEU A 555 6.56 6.16 60.82
C LEU A 555 6.70 7.06 62.08
N PRO A 556 6.94 6.48 63.27
CA PRO A 556 7.05 7.23 64.54
C PRO A 556 8.32 8.09 64.61
N ILE A 557 8.17 9.31 65.14
CA ILE A 557 9.21 10.35 65.21
C ILE A 557 10.29 9.93 66.21
N ASP A 558 11.37 9.31 65.74
CA ASP A 558 12.61 9.21 66.52
C ASP A 558 13.34 10.55 66.45
N GLN A 559 13.33 11.28 67.57
CA GLN A 559 13.94 12.60 67.75
C GLN A 559 15.46 12.63 67.45
N THR A 560 16.11 11.47 67.34
CA THR A 560 17.57 11.34 67.13
C THR A 560 17.99 11.09 65.69
N LYS A 561 17.06 10.72 64.80
CA LYS A 561 17.37 10.37 63.38
C LYS A 561 16.59 11.20 62.36
N ALA A 562 15.62 11.98 62.80
CA ALA A 562 14.93 12.93 61.93
C ALA A 562 15.94 13.94 61.34
N SER A 563 16.12 13.86 60.02
CA SER A 563 16.67 14.93 59.21
C SER A 563 16.10 16.26 59.68
N VAL A 564 17.00 17.11 60.18
CA VAL A 564 16.77 18.53 60.51
C VAL A 564 15.68 18.78 61.55
N LYS A 565 16.11 18.96 62.81
CA LYS A 565 15.37 19.49 63.98
C LYS A 565 13.92 19.92 63.69
N GLY A 566 12.96 19.00 63.88
CA GLY A 566 11.57 19.34 64.21
C GLY A 566 10.58 19.59 63.07
N PHE A 567 10.95 19.45 61.80
CA PHE A 567 10.03 19.73 60.68
C PHE A 567 9.37 18.44 60.19
N GLY A 568 8.15 18.18 60.64
CA GLY A 568 7.49 16.88 60.57
C GLY A 568 7.61 16.14 59.23
N ARG A 569 7.72 14.80 59.31
CA ARG A 569 7.83 13.85 58.19
C ARG A 569 6.80 14.02 57.07
N GLN A 570 5.74 14.78 57.32
CA GLN A 570 4.74 15.15 56.33
C GLN A 570 5.26 16.11 55.26
N LEU A 571 6.17 17.05 55.60
CA LEU A 571 6.84 17.90 54.62
C LEU A 571 7.74 17.07 53.71
N ASP A 572 8.56 16.21 54.33
CA ASP A 572 9.47 15.30 53.63
C ASP A 572 8.73 14.33 52.72
N ALA A 573 7.56 13.84 53.12
CA ALA A 573 6.72 12.95 52.32
C ALA A 573 6.16 13.64 51.06
N GLU A 574 5.67 14.87 51.16
CA GLU A 574 5.17 15.60 49.98
C GLU A 574 6.32 16.03 49.06
N LEU A 575 7.46 16.46 49.61
CA LEU A 575 8.67 16.78 48.83
C LEU A 575 9.24 15.54 48.13
N PHE A 576 9.20 14.38 48.78
CA PHE A 576 9.58 13.09 48.20
C PHE A 576 8.75 12.77 46.95
N ILE A 577 7.41 12.89 47.03
CA ILE A 577 6.53 12.66 45.88
C ILE A 577 6.85 13.64 44.75
N VAL A 578 6.90 14.95 45.06
CA VAL A 578 7.14 16.00 44.05
C VAL A 578 8.46 15.75 43.32
N LYS A 579 9.53 15.40 44.04
CA LYS A 579 10.82 15.06 43.43
C LYS A 579 10.70 13.89 42.46
N HIS A 580 10.10 12.77 42.87
CA HIS A 580 10.00 11.58 42.02
C HIS A 580 9.06 11.78 40.83
N LEU A 581 7.99 12.57 40.97
CA LEU A 581 7.13 12.94 39.85
C LEU A 581 7.85 13.85 38.84
N LEU A 582 8.71 14.77 39.29
CA LEU A 582 9.54 15.57 38.39
C LEU A 582 10.55 14.69 37.64
N ILE A 583 11.16 13.71 38.30
CA ILE A 583 12.05 12.73 37.66
C ILE A 583 11.30 11.94 36.59
N ILE A 584 10.13 11.37 36.92
CA ILE A 584 9.32 10.61 35.94
C ILE A 584 8.94 11.50 34.75
N ARG A 585 8.55 12.77 34.99
CA ARG A 585 8.19 13.72 33.93
C ARG A 585 9.34 14.00 32.96
N GLU A 586 10.57 14.12 33.47
CA GLU A 586 11.76 14.34 32.64
C GLU A 586 12.09 13.08 31.83
N GLN A 587 12.08 11.92 32.47
CA GLN A 587 12.44 10.64 31.86
C GLN A 587 11.40 10.14 30.83
N THR A 588 10.15 10.60 30.91
CA THR A 588 9.11 10.30 29.90
C THR A 588 9.01 11.35 28.79
N SER A 589 9.74 12.46 28.89
CA SER A 589 9.80 13.52 27.86
C SER A 589 10.24 13.04 26.45
N PRO A 590 11.24 12.14 26.28
CA PRO A 590 11.70 11.74 24.94
C PRO A 590 10.63 11.02 24.13
N TYR A 591 9.75 10.24 24.77
CA TYR A 591 8.69 9.49 24.10
C TYR A 591 7.64 10.40 23.41
N ARG A 592 7.61 11.69 23.75
CA ARG A 592 6.71 12.69 23.15
C ARG A 592 7.19 13.22 21.81
N VAL A 593 8.51 13.37 21.62
CA VAL A 593 9.07 14.00 20.42
C VAL A 593 8.79 13.13 19.20
N THR A 594 9.00 11.82 19.33
CA THR A 594 8.70 10.85 18.27
C THR A 594 7.21 10.79 17.95
N ALA A 595 6.35 10.81 18.96
CA ALA A 595 4.90 10.81 18.78
C ALA A 595 4.38 12.01 17.96
N LYS A 596 5.07 13.16 18.06
CA LYS A 596 4.77 14.35 17.24
C LYS A 596 5.41 14.29 15.86
N ASN A 597 6.60 13.69 15.73
CA ASN A 597 7.30 13.58 14.45
C ASN A 597 6.58 12.65 13.46
N LEU A 598 5.99 11.54 13.93
CA LEU A 598 5.17 10.67 13.08
C LEU A 598 3.90 11.36 12.56
N ARG A 599 3.39 12.36 13.29
CA ARG A 599 2.19 13.15 12.92
C ARG A 599 2.49 14.20 11.83
N ASN A 600 3.75 14.52 11.59
CA ASN A 600 4.18 15.53 10.63
C ASN A 600 4.58 14.94 9.26
N ILE A 601 4.41 13.63 9.05
CA ILE A 601 4.55 13.01 7.73
C ILE A 601 3.32 13.45 6.91
N PRO A 602 3.50 14.18 5.79
CA PRO A 602 2.37 14.55 4.94
C PRO A 602 1.74 13.27 4.36
N PRO A 603 0.40 13.21 4.22
CA PRO A 603 -0.23 12.09 3.55
C PRO A 603 0.34 11.98 2.14
N THR A 604 0.99 10.85 1.83
CA THR A 604 1.47 10.56 0.49
C THR A 604 0.25 10.26 -0.38
N PRO A 605 0.08 10.89 -1.55
CA PRO A 605 -1.10 10.68 -2.36
C PRO A 605 -1.01 9.31 -3.04
N GLY A 606 -1.81 8.35 -2.60
CA GLY A 606 -1.94 7.03 -3.25
C GLY A 606 -2.16 5.85 -2.31
N THR A 607 -1.76 5.96 -1.04
CA THR A 607 -1.95 4.88 -0.06
C THR A 607 -3.31 5.04 0.60
N LYS A 608 -4.16 4.00 0.52
CA LYS A 608 -5.39 3.95 1.34
C LYS A 608 -4.98 4.16 2.81
N PRO A 609 -5.73 4.93 3.60
CA PRO A 609 -5.47 5.02 5.02
C PRO A 609 -5.70 3.63 5.62
N ASP A 610 -4.63 2.95 5.99
CA ASP A 610 -4.71 1.74 6.81
C ASP A 610 -5.36 2.15 8.13
N ASN A 611 -6.64 1.78 8.28
CA ASN A 611 -7.50 2.14 9.41
C ASN A 611 -6.94 1.64 10.76
N ASP A 612 -5.92 0.79 10.77
CA ASP A 612 -5.32 0.21 11.97
C ASP A 612 -4.41 1.18 12.73
N SER A 613 -3.88 2.22 12.05
CA SER A 613 -3.02 3.23 12.68
C SER A 613 -3.80 4.31 13.46
N ALA A 614 -5.13 4.36 13.31
CA ALA A 614 -5.98 5.44 13.80
C ALA A 614 -6.65 5.16 15.16
N MET A 615 -6.41 4.01 15.79
CA MET A 615 -6.97 3.68 17.11
C MET A 615 -6.09 4.15 18.27
N ALA A 616 -5.66 5.42 18.25
CA ALA A 616 -5.22 6.08 19.47
C ALA A 616 -6.48 6.37 20.30
N HIS A 617 -6.70 5.66 21.41
CA HIS A 617 -7.86 5.87 22.28
C HIS A 617 -8.09 7.37 22.58
N PHE A 618 -9.17 7.91 22.00
CA PHE A 618 -9.63 9.27 22.23
C PHE A 618 -10.57 9.26 23.44
N ASP A 619 -10.18 9.89 24.55
CA ASP A 619 -11.11 10.15 25.64
C ASP A 619 -11.81 11.48 25.33
N TYR A 620 -13.12 11.41 25.04
CA TYR A 620 -13.95 12.59 24.82
C TYR A 620 -14.11 13.34 26.14
N SER A 621 -13.43 14.47 26.30
CA SER A 621 -13.65 15.34 27.45
C SER A 621 -14.63 16.43 27.07
N ILE A 622 -15.74 16.47 27.80
CA ILE A 622 -16.81 17.43 27.67
C ILE A 622 -16.38 18.70 28.43
N ASP A 623 -16.11 19.80 27.72
CA ASP A 623 -15.79 21.07 28.36
C ASP A 623 -17.05 21.92 28.61
N PHE A 624 -17.36 22.13 29.89
CA PHE A 624 -18.45 23.00 30.34
C PHE A 624 -18.00 24.45 30.63
N SER A 625 -16.73 24.81 30.40
CA SER A 625 -16.18 26.12 30.76
C SER A 625 -16.94 27.29 30.12
N LYS A 626 -17.29 27.17 28.83
CA LYS A 626 -18.08 28.17 28.11
C LYS A 626 -19.49 28.29 28.65
N TYR A 627 -20.14 27.15 28.91
CA TYR A 627 -21.47 27.12 29.52
C TYR A 627 -21.47 27.75 30.92
N LYS A 628 -20.43 27.48 31.72
CA LYS A 628 -20.25 28.07 33.05
C LYS A 628 -20.07 29.58 32.96
N ASN A 629 -19.24 30.08 32.06
CA ASN A 629 -19.02 31.52 31.89
C ASN A 629 -20.29 32.23 31.40
N SER A 630 -20.96 31.68 30.39
CA SER A 630 -22.24 32.21 29.89
C SER A 630 -23.36 32.14 30.93
N ALA A 631 -23.39 31.11 31.78
CA ALA A 631 -24.33 31.02 32.89
C ALA A 631 -24.02 32.05 33.99
N LEU A 632 -22.75 32.28 34.32
CA LEU A 632 -22.36 33.32 35.27
C LEU A 632 -22.76 34.72 34.75
N ASP A 633 -22.59 34.97 33.45
CA ASP A 633 -23.01 36.22 32.82
C ASP A 633 -24.53 36.42 32.81
N LEU A 634 -25.31 35.32 32.79
CA LEU A 634 -26.76 35.34 32.93
C LEU A 634 -27.20 35.74 34.35
N PHE A 635 -26.50 35.27 35.38
CA PHE A 635 -26.87 35.49 36.79
C PHE A 635 -26.33 36.78 37.39
N ASN A 636 -25.38 37.46 36.73
CA ASN A 636 -24.87 38.78 37.12
C ASN A 636 -26.01 39.82 37.16
N ALA A 637 -26.12 40.55 38.28
CA ALA A 637 -27.24 41.43 38.58
C ALA A 637 -27.47 42.54 37.52
N GLU A 638 -26.40 43.01 36.88
CA GLU A 638 -26.44 44.04 35.84
C GLU A 638 -27.01 43.55 34.50
N ASN A 639 -26.87 42.25 34.19
CA ASN A 639 -27.32 41.66 32.94
C ASN A 639 -28.75 41.09 33.02
N ARG A 640 -29.31 40.93 34.23
CA ARG A 640 -30.71 40.48 34.43
C ARG A 640 -31.74 41.42 33.84
N ALA A 641 -31.47 42.72 33.87
CA ALA A 641 -32.35 43.73 33.28
C ALA A 641 -32.39 43.69 31.74
N LYS A 642 -31.39 43.06 31.10
CA LYS A 642 -31.22 43.01 29.64
C LYS A 642 -31.60 41.66 29.03
N TRP A 643 -32.20 40.75 29.79
CA TRP A 643 -32.57 39.40 29.34
C TRP A 643 -33.48 39.38 28.10
N PHE A 644 -34.33 40.40 27.93
CA PHE A 644 -35.30 40.47 26.83
C PHE A 644 -35.01 41.56 25.80
N GLU A 645 -33.88 42.26 25.94
CA GLU A 645 -33.46 43.23 24.93
C GLU A 645 -32.91 42.46 23.72
N LEU A 646 -33.49 42.64 22.53
CA LEU A 646 -33.06 41.99 21.28
C LEU A 646 -31.75 42.60 20.73
N SER A 647 -30.75 42.76 21.60
CA SER A 647 -29.40 43.20 21.28
C SER A 647 -28.50 42.00 21.02
N THR A 648 -27.51 42.16 20.15
CA THR A 648 -26.48 41.14 19.86
C THR A 648 -25.63 40.78 21.08
N ASN A 649 -25.67 41.57 22.15
CA ASN A 649 -24.99 41.34 23.43
C ASN A 649 -25.93 40.84 24.54
N ASN A 650 -26.96 40.07 24.21
CA ASN A 650 -27.88 39.52 25.22
C ASN A 650 -27.31 38.23 25.83
N ALA A 651 -27.05 38.25 27.15
CA ALA A 651 -26.54 37.11 27.91
C ALA A 651 -27.43 35.86 27.79
N PHE A 652 -28.76 36.04 27.72
CA PHE A 652 -29.72 34.94 27.55
C PHE A 652 -29.63 34.30 26.16
N LEU A 653 -29.56 35.12 25.10
CA LEU A 653 -29.36 34.60 23.73
C LEU A 653 -27.97 33.97 23.59
N SER A 654 -26.93 34.54 24.22
CA SER A 654 -25.60 33.95 24.22
C SER A 654 -25.56 32.58 24.91
N PHE A 655 -26.35 32.36 25.95
CA PHE A 655 -26.46 31.06 26.62
C PHE A 655 -27.25 30.05 25.79
N LEU A 656 -28.33 30.47 25.13
CA LEU A 656 -29.19 29.61 24.32
C LEU A 656 -28.56 29.25 22.97
N LEU A 657 -27.71 30.13 22.42
CA LEU A 657 -26.97 29.96 21.17
C LEU A 657 -25.51 29.52 21.36
N ALA A 658 -24.99 29.55 22.59
CA ALA A 658 -23.68 28.94 22.88
C ALA A 658 -23.75 27.46 22.54
N ALA A 659 -22.86 27.02 21.64
CA ALA A 659 -22.84 25.67 21.11
C ALA A 659 -23.02 24.61 22.23
N PRO A 660 -23.85 23.58 22.02
CA PRO A 660 -24.02 22.52 23.00
C PRO A 660 -22.69 21.80 23.14
N VAL A 661 -22.06 21.90 24.31
CA VAL A 661 -20.93 21.08 24.78
C VAL A 661 -19.84 20.88 23.72
N GLN A 662 -18.73 21.61 23.83
CA GLN A 662 -17.58 21.31 22.98
C GLN A 662 -16.94 19.99 23.46
N ILE A 663 -17.08 18.96 22.62
CA ILE A 663 -16.37 17.70 22.75
C ILE A 663 -14.94 17.98 22.31
N HIS A 664 -14.04 18.11 23.28
CA HIS A 664 -12.61 18.15 22.99
C HIS A 664 -12.11 16.72 22.90
N GLU A 665 -11.69 16.34 21.69
CA GLU A 665 -10.94 15.11 21.43
C GLU A 665 -9.56 15.27 22.06
N LEU A 666 -9.37 14.67 23.24
CA LEU A 666 -8.09 14.68 23.92
C LEU A 666 -7.48 13.28 23.81
N GLN A 667 -6.46 13.18 22.97
CA GLN A 667 -5.54 12.04 23.00
C GLN A 667 -4.95 11.96 24.41
N THR A 668 -5.27 10.90 25.17
CA THR A 668 -4.83 10.80 26.56
C THR A 668 -3.33 10.52 26.61
N ASP A 669 -2.56 11.59 26.76
CA ASP A 669 -1.12 11.56 26.97
C ASP A 669 -0.82 10.97 28.36
N SER A 670 0.04 9.94 28.40
CA SER A 670 0.64 9.37 29.62
C SER A 670 1.19 10.45 30.58
N ARG A 671 1.65 11.59 30.04
CA ARG A 671 2.12 12.75 30.81
C ARG A 671 1.02 13.51 31.54
N ARG A 672 -0.21 13.52 31.03
CA ARG A 672 -1.33 14.24 31.67
C ARG A 672 -1.61 13.68 33.07
N ILE A 673 -1.48 12.37 33.25
CA ILE A 673 -1.60 11.72 34.57
C ILE A 673 -0.53 12.28 35.51
N ILE A 674 0.73 12.33 35.06
CA ILE A 674 1.84 12.88 35.83
C ILE A 674 1.59 14.36 36.17
N GLU A 675 1.12 15.17 35.22
CA GLU A 675 0.86 16.60 35.45
C GLU A 675 -0.32 16.85 36.39
N ILE A 676 -1.38 16.04 36.32
CA ILE A 676 -2.52 16.10 37.25
C ILE A 676 -2.05 15.75 38.67
N GLN A 677 -1.31 14.66 38.83
CA GLN A 677 -0.80 14.25 40.14
C GLN A 677 0.23 15.26 40.68
N LEU A 678 1.14 15.75 39.84
CA LEU A 678 2.11 16.78 40.22
C LEU A 678 1.38 18.04 40.68
N LYS A 679 0.37 18.51 39.95
CA LYS A 679 -0.42 19.68 40.34
C LYS A 679 -1.12 19.43 41.68
N LYS A 680 -1.77 18.28 41.87
CA LYS A 680 -2.43 17.89 43.14
C LYS A 680 -1.46 17.94 44.32
N HIS A 681 -0.28 17.34 44.20
CA HIS A 681 0.73 17.31 45.27
C HIS A 681 1.40 18.66 45.50
N CYS A 682 1.67 19.45 44.46
CA CYS A 682 2.17 20.82 44.61
C CYS A 682 1.16 21.70 45.38
N HIS A 683 -0.15 21.61 45.10
CA HIS A 683 -1.15 22.37 45.86
C HIS A 683 -1.25 21.90 47.31
N LYS A 684 -1.17 20.58 47.57
CA LYS A 684 -1.12 20.02 48.93
C LYS A 684 0.11 20.52 49.69
N LEU A 685 1.28 20.50 49.05
CA LEU A 685 2.54 21.00 49.61
C LEU A 685 2.44 22.50 49.93
N ILE A 686 1.97 23.32 48.99
CA ILE A 686 1.77 24.76 49.20
C ILE A 686 0.84 24.99 50.38
N LYS A 687 -0.33 24.33 50.42
CA LYS A 687 -1.29 24.47 51.52
C LYS A 687 -0.68 24.05 52.87
N PHE A 688 0.08 22.96 52.90
CA PHE A 688 0.74 22.48 54.11
C PHE A 688 1.79 23.46 54.61
N VAL A 689 2.67 23.95 53.74
CA VAL A 689 3.71 24.92 54.11
C VAL A 689 3.09 26.26 54.52
N THR A 690 2.08 26.74 53.80
CA THR A 690 1.32 27.95 54.17
C THR A 690 0.69 27.80 55.55
N ASN A 691 0.01 26.68 55.83
CA ASN A 691 -0.55 26.42 57.16
C ASN A 691 0.54 26.32 58.25
N MET A 692 1.71 25.81 57.93
CA MET A 692 2.83 25.69 58.87
C MET A 692 3.49 27.06 59.19
N VAL A 693 3.50 27.98 58.23
CA VAL A 693 4.05 29.34 58.40
C VAL A 693 3.02 30.27 59.04
N ILE A 694 1.75 30.18 58.65
CA ILE A 694 0.68 31.08 59.07
C ILE A 694 0.01 30.59 60.37
N GLY A 695 -0.15 29.27 60.55
CA GLY A 695 -0.66 28.64 61.78
C GLY A 695 -1.90 29.32 62.36
N ASP A 696 -1.71 30.00 63.49
CA ASP A 696 -2.74 30.69 64.27
C ASP A 696 -3.35 31.91 63.55
N LEU A 697 -2.64 32.52 62.59
CA LEU A 697 -3.15 33.64 61.78
C LEU A 697 -4.23 33.20 60.78
N ALA A 698 -4.25 31.92 60.37
CA ALA A 698 -5.28 31.42 59.44
C ALA A 698 -6.65 31.30 60.14
N LEU A 699 -6.65 30.93 61.43
CA LEU A 699 -7.84 30.90 62.26
C LEU A 699 -8.40 32.32 62.44
N ILE A 700 -7.53 33.28 62.75
CA ILE A 700 -7.91 34.69 62.88
C ILE A 700 -8.39 35.27 61.54
N SER A 701 -7.74 34.95 60.42
CA SER A 701 -8.21 35.38 59.09
C SER A 701 -9.59 34.81 58.76
N SER A 702 -9.87 33.57 59.13
CA SER A 702 -11.21 32.99 58.94
C SER A 702 -12.26 33.62 59.85
N GLU A 703 -11.90 33.96 61.09
CA GLU A 703 -12.76 34.70 62.01
C GLU A 703 -13.00 36.14 61.52
N ILE A 704 -11.98 36.80 60.95
CA ILE A 704 -12.09 38.11 60.29
C ILE A 704 -13.05 38.02 59.09
N ASP A 705 -12.94 37.01 58.24
CA ASP A 705 -13.85 36.81 57.11
C ASP A 705 -15.30 36.55 57.57
N THR A 706 -15.51 35.90 58.72
CA THR A 706 -16.86 35.72 59.30
C THR A 706 -17.42 37.01 59.90
N VAL A 707 -16.56 37.87 60.45
CA VAL A 707 -16.94 39.16 61.01
C VAL A 707 -17.23 40.18 59.89
N GLU A 708 -16.47 40.15 58.78
CA GLU A 708 -16.74 40.99 57.60
C GLU A 708 -18.02 40.57 56.86
N ARG A 709 -18.45 39.29 56.94
CA ARG A 709 -19.73 38.80 56.36
C ARG A 709 -20.97 39.05 57.23
N ALA A 710 -20.82 39.52 58.47
CA ALA A 710 -21.95 39.78 59.36
C ALA A 710 -22.62 41.13 59.03
N GLU A 711 -23.95 41.22 59.16
CA GLU A 711 -24.75 42.42 58.80
C GLU A 711 -24.40 43.69 59.61
N LYS A 712 -23.66 43.55 60.74
CA LYS A 712 -23.13 44.67 61.55
C LYS A 712 -21.66 44.44 61.95
N PRO A 713 -20.70 44.90 61.13
CA PRO A 713 -19.26 44.69 61.39
C PRO A 713 -18.74 45.37 62.66
N SER A 714 -19.31 46.53 63.06
CA SER A 714 -18.79 47.38 64.17
C SER A 714 -19.07 46.91 65.60
N GLU A 715 -20.01 45.97 65.81
CA GLU A 715 -20.36 45.45 67.14
C GLU A 715 -19.80 44.04 67.38
N ALA A 716 -19.65 43.25 66.31
CA ALA A 716 -19.20 41.85 66.35
C ALA A 716 -17.70 41.69 66.70
N TRP A 717 -16.84 42.67 66.37
CA TRP A 717 -15.42 42.60 66.74
C TRP A 717 -15.17 42.86 68.24
N LYS A 718 -16.04 43.64 68.91
CA LYS A 718 -15.93 43.95 70.35
C LYS A 718 -16.33 42.78 71.24
N THR A 719 -17.17 41.88 70.73
CA THR A 719 -17.70 40.72 71.46
C THR A 719 -16.76 39.52 71.42
N ASN A 720 -15.77 39.50 70.53
CA ASN A 720 -14.82 38.39 70.37
C ASN A 720 -13.50 38.64 71.15
N PRO A 721 -13.22 37.89 72.23
CA PRO A 721 -12.01 38.09 73.05
C PRO A 721 -10.70 37.82 72.31
N LYS A 722 -10.73 37.02 71.23
CA LYS A 722 -9.57 36.69 70.39
C LYS A 722 -9.17 37.79 69.39
N LEU A 723 -10.05 38.76 69.12
CA LEU A 723 -9.77 39.91 68.26
C LEU A 723 -9.30 41.16 69.03
N SER A 724 -9.03 41.03 70.34
CA SER A 724 -8.48 42.14 71.11
C SER A 724 -7.09 42.55 70.58
N PRO A 725 -6.75 43.86 70.53
CA PRO A 725 -5.47 44.33 69.97
C PRO A 725 -4.22 43.69 70.60
N LYS A 726 -4.31 43.28 71.88
CA LYS A 726 -3.23 42.57 72.59
C LYS A 726 -3.11 41.10 72.16
N ALA A 727 -4.24 40.38 72.06
CA ALA A 727 -4.23 39.00 71.56
C ALA A 727 -3.78 38.92 70.10
N LEU A 728 -4.14 39.92 69.28
CA LEU A 728 -3.69 40.03 67.90
C LEU A 728 -2.18 40.25 67.83
N ASN A 729 -1.61 41.14 68.66
CA ASN A 729 -0.15 41.32 68.74
C ASN A 729 0.56 40.05 69.24
N ASP A 730 0.06 39.38 70.28
CA ASP A 730 0.68 38.17 70.81
C ASP A 730 0.71 37.05 69.76
N VAL A 731 -0.36 36.88 68.98
CA VAL A 731 -0.43 35.90 67.89
C VAL A 731 0.46 36.32 66.72
N ILE A 732 0.45 37.58 66.32
CA ILE A 732 1.34 38.10 65.27
C ILE A 732 2.80 37.91 65.68
N SER A 733 3.19 38.29 66.90
CA SER A 733 4.55 38.13 67.43
C SER A 733 5.00 36.67 67.48
N ASN A 734 4.11 35.76 67.89
CA ASN A 734 4.39 34.32 67.84
C ASN A 734 4.56 33.82 66.40
N VAL A 735 3.72 34.27 65.46
CA VAL A 735 3.87 33.87 64.06
C VAL A 735 5.10 34.49 63.41
N PHE A 736 5.47 35.74 63.71
CA PHE A 736 6.73 36.33 63.23
C PHE A 736 7.95 35.58 63.75
N LYS A 737 7.91 35.12 65.01
CA LYS A 737 8.98 34.29 65.59
C LYS A 737 9.04 32.92 64.93
N ASN A 738 7.89 32.27 64.73
CA ASN A 738 7.78 30.98 64.04
C ASN A 738 8.24 31.09 62.58
N MET A 739 7.84 32.15 61.87
CA MET A 739 8.24 32.43 60.50
C MET A 739 9.75 32.62 60.39
N LYS A 740 10.36 33.40 61.29
CA LYS A 740 11.82 33.64 61.31
C LYS A 740 12.63 32.36 61.62
N GLN A 741 12.10 31.46 62.44
CA GLN A 741 12.77 30.19 62.78
C GLN A 741 12.53 29.09 61.73
N ASN A 742 11.33 29.03 61.16
CA ASN A 742 10.91 27.96 60.26
C ASN A 742 11.30 28.21 58.81
N TRP A 743 11.29 29.48 58.35
CA TRP A 743 11.55 29.83 56.95
C TRP A 743 12.94 29.41 56.42
N PRO A 744 14.06 29.67 57.14
CA PRO A 744 15.37 29.23 56.68
C PRO A 744 15.47 27.70 56.59
N THR A 745 14.78 27.00 57.49
CA THR A 745 14.78 25.55 57.53
C THR A 745 13.96 24.95 56.38
N ILE A 746 12.78 25.51 56.09
CA ILE A 746 11.98 25.13 54.92
C ILE A 746 12.81 25.32 53.64
N ARG A 747 13.48 26.47 53.47
CA ARG A 747 14.34 26.72 52.32
C ARG A 747 15.45 25.67 52.20
N ALA A 748 16.10 25.33 53.32
CA ALA A 748 17.13 24.29 53.34
C ALA A 748 16.61 22.90 52.92
N THR A 749 15.39 22.53 53.34
CA THR A 749 14.76 21.26 52.97
C THR A 749 14.36 21.23 51.49
N PHE A 750 13.81 22.32 50.95
CA PHE A 750 13.51 22.44 49.51
C PHE A 750 14.78 22.30 48.67
N THR A 751 15.87 22.97 49.06
CA THR A 751 17.17 22.86 48.39
C THR A 751 17.79 21.47 48.50
N LEU A 752 17.55 20.74 49.60
CA LEU A 752 18.02 19.37 49.78
C LEU A 752 17.31 18.39 48.83
N TYR A 753 16.00 18.56 48.61
CA TYR A 753 15.19 17.62 47.84
C TYR A 753 15.22 17.89 46.32
N ILE A 754 15.07 19.15 45.91
CA ILE A 754 14.90 19.53 44.50
C ILE A 754 16.26 19.85 43.86
N GLY A 755 17.10 20.64 44.53
CA GLY A 755 18.46 20.96 44.08
C GLY A 755 18.53 21.88 42.85
N VAL A 756 17.39 22.33 42.32
CA VAL A 756 17.28 23.21 41.15
C VAL A 756 16.62 24.53 41.59
N LYS A 757 17.41 25.60 41.62
CA LYS A 757 16.99 26.93 42.12
C LYS A 757 15.75 27.47 41.42
N GLU A 758 15.64 27.31 40.11
CA GLU A 758 14.48 27.79 39.34
C GLU A 758 13.18 27.10 39.74
N THR A 759 13.22 25.77 39.93
CA THR A 759 12.02 25.00 40.34
C THR A 759 11.65 25.28 41.80
N GLU A 760 12.66 25.50 42.66
CA GLU A 760 12.45 25.93 44.05
C GLU A 760 11.77 27.30 44.12
N GLU A 761 12.22 28.27 43.32
CA GLU A 761 11.61 29.60 43.26
C GLU A 761 10.16 29.56 42.78
N ILE A 762 9.85 28.75 41.77
CA ILE A 762 8.49 28.54 41.25
C ILE A 762 7.57 27.96 42.33
N LEU A 763 8.05 27.04 43.16
CA LEU A 763 7.24 26.43 44.24
C LEU A 763 7.12 27.34 45.47
N LEU A 764 8.14 28.13 45.78
CA LEU A 764 8.15 29.04 46.94
C LEU A 764 7.37 30.35 46.66
N GLN A 765 7.29 30.80 45.41
CA GLN A 765 6.59 32.06 45.07
C GLN A 765 5.09 32.06 45.44
N PRO A 766 4.29 31.00 45.18
CA PRO A 766 2.91 30.92 45.64
C PRO A 766 2.78 30.99 47.18
N ILE A 767 3.71 30.37 47.89
CA ILE A 767 3.74 30.38 49.37
C ILE A 767 4.01 31.80 49.86
N ARG A 768 5.03 32.47 49.32
CA ARG A 768 5.34 33.88 49.65
C ARG A 768 4.14 34.78 49.41
N LYS A 769 3.48 34.63 48.26
CA LYS A 769 2.29 35.40 47.90
C LYS A 769 1.14 35.16 48.88
N SER A 770 0.82 33.90 49.19
CA SER A 770 -0.25 33.57 50.13
C SER A 770 0.00 34.10 51.54
N VAL A 771 1.25 34.08 52.00
CA VAL A 771 1.64 34.64 53.31
C VAL A 771 1.44 36.16 53.29
N VAL A 772 1.98 36.84 52.28
CA VAL A 772 1.82 38.29 52.12
C VAL A 772 0.35 38.69 52.05
N ASP A 773 -0.46 38.00 51.26
CA ASP A 773 -1.90 38.28 51.10
C ASP A 773 -2.68 38.13 52.42
N THR A 774 -2.29 37.20 53.29
CA THR A 774 -2.93 37.03 54.61
C THR A 774 -2.61 38.19 55.54
N PHE A 775 -1.35 38.66 55.54
CA PHE A 775 -0.94 39.80 56.34
C PHE A 775 -1.52 41.13 55.82
N THR A 776 -1.66 41.30 54.51
CA THR A 776 -2.32 42.48 53.93
C THR A 776 -3.81 42.52 54.29
N ASN A 777 -4.52 41.39 54.24
CA ASN A 777 -5.92 41.31 54.67
C ASN A 777 -6.10 41.71 56.13
N ILE A 778 -5.20 41.25 57.01
CA ILE A 778 -5.25 41.59 58.44
C ILE A 778 -4.90 43.07 58.68
N ASN A 779 -3.97 43.62 57.91
CA ASN A 779 -3.64 45.05 57.96
C ASN A 779 -4.83 45.91 57.45
N LEU A 780 -5.53 45.50 56.40
CA LEU A 780 -6.74 46.17 55.91
C LEU A 780 -7.88 46.12 56.94
N PHE A 781 -8.08 44.97 57.59
CA PHE A 781 -9.05 44.85 58.68
C PHE A 781 -8.67 45.77 59.85
N ALA A 782 -7.39 45.80 60.23
CA ALA A 782 -6.90 46.64 61.31
C ALA A 782 -7.06 48.14 61.01
N GLN A 783 -6.91 48.55 59.74
CA GLN A 783 -7.13 49.92 59.29
C GLN A 783 -8.60 50.35 59.33
N LYS A 784 -9.54 49.41 59.13
CA LYS A 784 -10.98 49.69 59.11
C LYS A 784 -11.62 49.77 60.50
N HIS A 785 -11.11 49.00 61.48
CA HIS A 785 -11.83 48.77 62.74
C HIS A 785 -11.12 49.21 64.04
N PHE A 786 -9.82 49.52 64.03
CA PHE A 786 -9.08 49.94 65.25
C PHE A 786 -8.81 51.45 65.32
N SER A 787 -8.75 52.00 66.54
CA SER A 787 -8.26 53.37 66.78
C SER A 787 -6.74 53.48 66.60
N GLU A 788 -6.22 54.70 66.46
CA GLU A 788 -4.79 54.95 66.21
C GLU A 788 -3.87 54.38 67.32
N GLU A 789 -4.31 54.44 68.58
CA GLU A 789 -3.63 53.80 69.72
C GLU A 789 -3.71 52.26 69.66
N GLN A 790 -4.85 51.71 69.25
CA GLN A 790 -5.04 50.26 69.12
C GLN A 790 -4.26 49.67 67.94
N ARG A 791 -4.03 50.47 66.89
CA ARG A 791 -3.18 50.12 65.74
C ARG A 791 -1.70 50.05 66.12
N GLN A 792 -1.24 50.95 66.99
CA GLN A 792 0.11 50.89 67.57
C GLN A 792 0.29 49.67 68.49
N ILE A 793 -0.74 49.33 69.28
CA ILE A 793 -0.73 48.14 70.15
C ILE A 793 -0.76 46.84 69.32
N ALA A 794 -1.46 46.80 68.19
CA ALA A 794 -1.53 45.61 67.33
C ALA A 794 -0.23 45.32 66.55
N SER A 795 0.60 46.35 66.31
CA SER A 795 1.93 46.25 65.67
C SER A 795 1.98 45.31 64.45
N VAL A 796 1.04 45.46 63.51
CA VAL A 796 0.98 44.63 62.30
C VAL A 796 2.13 45.03 61.36
N PRO A 797 3.05 44.10 60.99
CA PRO A 797 4.20 44.47 60.16
C PRO A 797 3.80 44.78 58.72
N ASN A 798 4.58 45.66 58.09
CA ASN A 798 4.26 46.16 56.75
C ASN A 798 4.55 45.10 55.68
N GLN A 799 3.84 45.16 54.55
CA GLN A 799 3.96 44.21 53.44
C GLN A 799 5.42 44.03 52.97
N GLU A 800 6.18 45.13 52.91
CA GLU A 800 7.58 45.15 52.51
C GLU A 800 8.52 44.46 53.52
N GLN A 801 8.23 44.58 54.82
CA GLN A 801 9.03 43.94 55.88
C GLN A 801 8.88 42.42 55.84
N ILE A 802 7.68 41.94 55.52
CA ILE A 802 7.38 40.50 55.38
C ILE A 802 8.02 39.96 54.11
N TRP A 803 7.96 40.72 53.02
CA TRP A 803 8.57 40.33 51.75
C TRP A 803 10.10 40.29 51.84
N LEU A 804 10.73 41.25 52.52
CA LEU A 804 12.16 41.25 52.84
C LEU A 804 12.56 40.04 53.70
N LEU A 805 11.76 39.69 54.70
CA LEU A 805 12.03 38.54 55.57
C LEU A 805 11.90 37.18 54.84
N LEU A 806 11.01 37.10 53.84
CA LEU A 806 10.83 35.91 53.01
C LEU A 806 11.90 35.73 51.92
N ASN A 807 12.64 36.80 51.60
CA ASN A 807 13.67 36.80 50.55
C ASN A 807 15.10 36.89 51.09
N ALA A 808 15.27 37.19 52.39
CA ALA A 808 16.52 36.94 53.12
C ALA A 808 16.79 35.43 53.25
#